data_AF-A0A4R4BNU9-F1
#
_entry.id   AF-A0A4R4BNU9-F1
#
_cell.length_a   1.000
_cell.length_b   1.000
_cell.length_c   1.000
_cell.angle_alpha   90.00
_cell.angle_beta   90.00
_cell.angle_gamma   90.00
#
_symmetry.space_group_name_H-M   'P 1'
#
loop_
_entity.id
_entity.type
_entity.pdbx_description
1 polymer ?
#
loop_
_entity_poly.entity_id
_entity_poly.type
_entity_poly.pdbx_seq_one_letter_code
_entity_poly.pdbx_strand_id
1 'polypeptide(L)'
;MKRGSIKNYVVKGAFFCLLALMMVPGVIAQVGKAILYIPGQKALNVRKDLEAHGFGHLDTIESHFSFVFDDQKRVGALRLNTTDGVNDFFTIPLTGGEKRVTVIFKARGAKDADTGTPFGVFWVGWQRGEYQALLRHNHSNQIKGSTGQTSLKPDDIVSDWHEFRMVFEVESDEKAITARAYVDGKLRHETKAYVKQSTEWAGAGHFIAFGENDGSTNGFARYLYVLVIPDEDVQNLSLEELGKRLGYDLTKVPLLVQDQDPPSKRPATKPAGITMLASEVRKEAGWVDPAAIQNNEIDLSRLPYSKNKAEFIDPRPILPDLKKLAGSRPVLTVVPGGGSGTYATIKDAIDAAQPGSVIYIKKGLYREKLKITKPDITLLGESPVSTIIYGYEADTGGIDGNILVDVSLNGESFNAVNLTFYNKGAEWNKTWGSSERRSVTLATRNVGQGVIRNCLFLGQQDTMYLRSGRLYFENCYIEGEVDFICGGATVLFQRCHIHSIYYPQGGYITAAAPADSGGLGFDNGYVFNQCLFTADPALQSAKPVFLGRGAWTGGSNGKGPAKVVIMNSRISALSSQGGWTDWDNVNTADKQFFREYRNEGEGALLTESPTRRFLTEEEYRTTYQRPELILGYTPKLPW
;
A
#
# COMPACT_ATOMS: atom_id res chain seq x y z
N MET A 1 75.49 -17.69 5.10
CA MET A 1 74.82 -16.54 5.76
C MET A 1 73.84 -15.89 4.77
N LYS A 2 72.93 -15.06 5.30
CA LYS A 2 71.73 -14.42 4.70
C LYS A 2 71.77 -13.99 3.21
N ARG A 3 70.63 -14.24 2.53
CA ARG A 3 69.81 -13.35 1.65
C ARG A 3 70.51 -12.54 0.52
N GLY A 4 70.02 -12.48 -0.71
CA GLY A 4 68.89 -13.18 -1.37
C GLY A 4 68.61 -12.65 -2.79
N SER A 5 68.24 -13.56 -3.70
CA SER A 5 67.00 -13.52 -4.52
C SER A 5 66.60 -12.23 -5.26
N ILE A 6 66.30 -12.20 -6.59
CA ILE A 6 66.40 -13.20 -7.67
C ILE A 6 66.19 -12.47 -9.04
N LYS A 7 66.97 -12.87 -10.07
CA LYS A 7 66.64 -13.19 -11.50
C LYS A 7 65.43 -12.52 -12.21
N ASN A 8 65.38 -12.35 -13.55
CA ASN A 8 66.33 -12.40 -14.69
C ASN A 8 65.58 -12.06 -16.02
N TYR A 9 66.34 -11.74 -17.10
CA TYR A 9 66.07 -11.92 -18.56
C TYR A 9 64.62 -11.76 -19.10
N VAL A 10 64.27 -10.81 -20.00
CA VAL A 10 64.76 -10.54 -21.38
C VAL A 10 64.60 -11.73 -22.35
N VAL A 11 63.78 -11.58 -23.41
CA VAL A 11 64.09 -11.84 -24.85
C VAL A 11 62.87 -11.51 -25.74
N LYS A 12 63.13 -11.16 -27.01
CA LYS A 12 62.16 -10.77 -28.07
C LYS A 12 61.39 -11.97 -28.67
N GLY A 13 60.20 -11.73 -29.24
CA GLY A 13 59.42 -12.71 -30.03
C GLY A 13 58.25 -12.03 -30.77
N ALA A 14 57.68 -12.65 -31.81
CA ALA A 14 56.79 -11.98 -32.78
C ALA A 14 55.48 -12.73 -33.11
N PHE A 15 54.55 -12.03 -33.78
CA PHE A 15 53.42 -12.52 -34.60
C PHE A 15 52.26 -13.29 -33.91
N PHE A 16 51.05 -12.69 -33.83
CA PHE A 16 49.85 -13.07 -34.63
C PHE A 16 48.60 -12.21 -34.33
N CYS A 17 47.55 -12.39 -35.16
CA CYS A 17 46.16 -11.86 -35.09
C CYS A 17 45.99 -10.37 -35.43
N LEU A 18 45.35 -9.95 -36.54
CA LEU A 18 44.03 -10.31 -37.13
C LEU A 18 42.85 -9.65 -36.38
N LEU A 19 42.08 -8.84 -37.11
CA LEU A 19 40.85 -8.13 -36.70
C LEU A 19 40.92 -7.26 -35.42
N ALA A 20 41.13 -5.96 -35.63
CA ALA A 20 40.59 -4.92 -34.75
C ALA A 20 39.93 -3.84 -35.61
N LEU A 21 38.74 -4.14 -36.18
CA LEU A 21 37.81 -3.06 -36.53
C LEU A 21 37.52 -2.30 -35.23
N MET A 22 37.99 -1.06 -35.15
CA MET A 22 37.96 -0.25 -33.93
C MET A 22 36.53 -0.16 -33.40
N MET A 23 36.29 -0.82 -32.27
CA MET A 23 35.07 -0.65 -31.51
C MET A 23 35.14 0.70 -30.83
N VAL A 24 34.24 1.62 -31.18
CA VAL A 24 34.02 2.83 -30.38
C VAL A 24 33.03 2.43 -29.28
N PRO A 25 33.45 2.30 -28.00
CA PRO A 25 32.51 2.16 -26.88
C PRO A 25 31.61 3.39 -26.78
N GLY A 26 30.52 3.32 -26.03
CA GLY A 26 29.74 4.51 -25.68
C GLY A 26 30.61 5.63 -25.11
N VAL A 27 30.16 6.87 -25.23
CA VAL A 27 30.96 8.01 -24.77
C VAL A 27 30.09 8.92 -23.91
N ILE A 28 30.58 9.18 -22.69
CA ILE A 28 30.18 10.35 -21.92
C ILE A 28 31.18 11.46 -22.19
N ALA A 29 30.67 12.62 -22.61
CA ALA A 29 31.42 13.86 -22.57
C ALA A 29 30.80 14.78 -21.52
N GLN A 30 31.59 15.15 -20.51
CA GLN A 30 31.22 16.16 -19.54
C GLN A 30 32.00 17.45 -19.83
N VAL A 31 31.28 18.52 -20.16
CA VAL A 31 31.86 19.85 -20.44
C VAL A 31 31.20 20.86 -19.51
N GLY A 32 31.92 21.25 -18.45
CA GLY A 32 31.33 22.02 -17.35
C GLY A 32 30.25 21.21 -16.62
N LYS A 33 29.04 21.77 -16.52
CA LYS A 33 27.86 21.06 -15.98
C LYS A 33 27.14 20.19 -17.02
N ALA A 34 27.40 20.36 -18.32
CA ALA A 34 26.68 19.62 -19.35
C ALA A 34 27.17 18.16 -19.41
N ILE A 35 26.22 17.22 -19.48
CA ILE A 35 26.46 15.77 -19.57
C ILE A 35 25.87 15.30 -20.89
N LEU A 36 26.73 14.89 -21.83
CA LEU A 36 26.35 14.26 -23.09
C LEU A 36 26.62 12.76 -23.01
N TYR A 37 25.60 11.94 -23.27
CA TYR A 37 25.70 10.51 -23.53
C TYR A 37 25.45 10.21 -25.01
N ILE A 38 26.36 9.46 -25.62
CA ILE A 38 26.19 8.87 -26.96
C ILE A 38 26.33 7.33 -26.84
N PRO A 39 25.32 6.53 -27.25
CA PRO A 39 25.41 5.08 -27.30
C PRO A 39 26.48 4.58 -28.27
N GLY A 40 27.21 3.53 -27.90
CA GLY A 40 28.25 2.92 -28.72
C GLY A 40 27.74 2.31 -30.04
N GLN A 41 28.53 2.40 -31.12
CA GLN A 41 28.14 2.02 -32.49
C GLN A 41 27.73 0.54 -32.69
N LYS A 42 27.97 -0.34 -31.71
CA LYS A 42 27.59 -1.76 -31.72
C LYS A 42 26.80 -2.18 -30.47
N ALA A 43 26.27 -1.23 -29.70
CA ALA A 43 25.48 -1.51 -28.50
C ALA A 43 24.10 -2.08 -28.86
N LEU A 44 24.05 -3.38 -29.19
CA LEU A 44 22.81 -4.17 -29.25
C LEU A 44 22.08 -4.22 -27.89
N ASN A 45 22.81 -3.89 -26.82
CA ASN A 45 22.30 -3.77 -25.46
C ASN A 45 22.76 -2.40 -24.90
N VAL A 46 21.89 -1.39 -25.05
CA VAL A 46 22.14 0.01 -24.61
C VAL A 46 22.37 0.08 -23.10
N ARG A 47 21.70 -0.80 -22.33
CA ARG A 47 21.85 -0.93 -20.89
C ARG A 47 23.29 -1.18 -20.44
N LYS A 48 23.98 -2.20 -20.97
CA LYS A 48 25.40 -2.46 -20.63
C LYS A 48 26.35 -1.31 -21.01
N ASP A 49 26.00 -0.54 -22.03
CA ASP A 49 26.79 0.62 -22.47
C ASP A 49 26.56 1.84 -21.54
N LEU A 50 25.35 2.02 -21.00
CA LEU A 50 25.05 2.97 -19.93
C LEU A 50 25.81 2.59 -18.64
N GLU A 51 25.70 1.33 -18.21
CA GLU A 51 26.34 0.78 -17.01
C GLU A 51 27.87 1.00 -16.99
N ALA A 52 28.53 0.74 -18.12
CA ALA A 52 29.98 0.87 -18.26
C ALA A 52 30.53 2.30 -18.09
N HIS A 53 29.67 3.32 -18.25
CA HIS A 53 30.07 4.72 -18.18
C HIS A 53 29.58 5.45 -16.93
N GLY A 54 29.01 4.73 -15.95
CA GLY A 54 28.61 5.30 -14.66
C GLY A 54 27.16 5.76 -14.58
N PHE A 55 26.33 5.43 -15.57
CA PHE A 55 24.88 5.45 -15.38
C PHE A 55 24.46 4.17 -14.65
N GLY A 56 23.62 4.30 -13.62
CA GLY A 56 23.16 3.16 -12.82
C GLY A 56 22.12 2.29 -13.52
N HIS A 57 22.08 1.02 -13.14
CA HIS A 57 20.99 0.08 -13.37
C HIS A 57 20.59 -0.57 -12.03
N LEU A 58 19.45 -1.27 -11.99
CA LEU A 58 19.15 -2.22 -10.92
C LEU A 58 19.23 -3.66 -11.46
N ASP A 59 19.90 -4.54 -10.73
CA ASP A 59 20.24 -5.90 -11.18
C ASP A 59 19.02 -6.83 -11.38
N THR A 60 17.88 -6.59 -10.71
CA THR A 60 16.68 -7.44 -10.78
C THR A 60 15.37 -6.64 -10.64
N ILE A 61 14.23 -7.26 -11.01
CA ILE A 61 12.88 -6.83 -10.59
C ILE A 61 12.13 -7.92 -9.79
N GLU A 62 11.55 -7.56 -8.64
CA GLU A 62 10.43 -8.23 -7.90
C GLU A 62 9.20 -7.27 -7.83
N SER A 63 8.27 -7.35 -6.85
CA SER A 63 7.13 -6.39 -6.74
C SER A 63 7.14 -5.49 -5.46
N HIS A 64 6.73 -4.20 -5.59
CA HIS A 64 6.60 -3.11 -4.58
C HIS A 64 7.83 -2.28 -4.08
N PHE A 65 7.53 -1.03 -3.67
CA PHE A 65 8.38 0.14 -3.29
C PHE A 65 9.20 0.01 -1.98
N SER A 66 10.40 0.62 -1.88
CA SER A 66 11.05 1.02 -0.59
C SER A 66 12.27 1.96 -0.77
N PHE A 67 12.54 2.90 0.13
CA PHE A 67 13.88 3.54 0.18
C PHE A 67 14.94 2.61 0.80
N VAL A 68 16.16 2.62 0.28
CA VAL A 68 17.31 1.88 0.83
C VAL A 68 18.54 2.77 1.00
N PHE A 69 19.33 2.49 2.03
CA PHE A 69 20.52 3.23 2.44
C PHE A 69 21.71 2.27 2.50
N ASP A 70 22.77 2.54 1.71
CA ASP A 70 24.05 1.82 1.79
C ASP A 70 24.92 2.51 2.87
N ASP A 71 25.10 1.84 4.01
CA ASP A 71 25.81 2.38 5.18
C ASP A 71 27.33 2.50 4.98
N GLN A 72 27.89 1.75 4.02
CA GLN A 72 29.31 1.78 3.68
C GLN A 72 29.62 2.90 2.67
N LYS A 73 28.73 3.13 1.70
CA LYS A 73 28.92 4.13 0.63
C LYS A 73 28.27 5.48 0.89
N ARG A 74 27.34 5.57 1.85
CA ARG A 74 26.62 6.79 2.28
C ARG A 74 25.84 7.47 1.15
N VAL A 75 25.21 6.68 0.28
CA VAL A 75 24.29 7.15 -0.77
C VAL A 75 22.93 6.45 -0.58
N GLY A 76 21.84 7.16 -0.83
CA GLY A 76 20.47 6.62 -0.73
C GLY A 76 19.85 6.39 -2.11
N ALA A 77 18.98 5.37 -2.22
CA ALA A 77 18.28 5.03 -3.46
C ALA A 77 16.81 4.62 -3.21
N LEU A 78 16.00 4.68 -4.26
CA LEU A 78 14.59 4.24 -4.27
C LEU A 78 14.47 2.88 -4.99
N ARG A 79 13.91 1.88 -4.30
CA ARG A 79 13.55 0.57 -4.86
C ARG A 79 12.17 0.66 -5.51
N LEU A 80 12.09 0.26 -6.79
CA LEU A 80 10.87 0.03 -7.55
C LEU A 80 10.93 -1.36 -8.19
N ASN A 81 9.76 -1.90 -8.51
CA ASN A 81 9.56 -3.34 -8.61
C ASN A 81 8.25 -3.62 -9.40
N THR A 82 8.32 -4.35 -10.53
CA THR A 82 7.25 -4.72 -11.50
C THR A 82 7.05 -6.26 -11.59
N THR A 83 6.43 -6.80 -12.65
CA THR A 83 6.04 -8.23 -12.74
C THR A 83 6.55 -8.99 -13.98
N ASP A 84 7.49 -8.43 -14.75
CA ASP A 84 8.04 -9.05 -15.98
C ASP A 84 9.56 -9.28 -15.99
N GLY A 85 10.30 -8.78 -14.98
CA GLY A 85 11.64 -9.25 -14.65
C GLY A 85 12.83 -8.59 -15.36
N VAL A 86 12.65 -7.58 -16.23
CA VAL A 86 13.74 -6.77 -16.82
C VAL A 86 13.49 -5.26 -16.73
N ASN A 87 14.04 -4.59 -15.70
CA ASN A 87 13.91 -3.14 -15.45
C ASN A 87 14.93 -2.39 -16.32
N ASP A 88 14.49 -1.72 -17.37
CA ASP A 88 15.38 -0.91 -18.22
C ASP A 88 15.07 0.59 -18.03
N PHE A 89 15.77 1.20 -17.08
CA PHE A 89 15.74 2.64 -16.80
C PHE A 89 17.13 3.19 -16.49
N PHE A 90 17.33 4.49 -16.70
CA PHE A 90 18.55 5.20 -16.28
C PHE A 90 18.23 6.51 -15.58
N THR A 91 19.12 6.93 -14.68
CA THR A 91 19.00 8.17 -13.91
C THR A 91 20.19 9.10 -14.14
N ILE A 92 19.93 10.41 -14.10
CA ILE A 92 20.96 11.45 -14.22
C ILE A 92 21.03 12.19 -12.88
N PRO A 93 22.18 12.17 -12.17
CA PRO A 93 22.31 12.79 -10.86
C PRO A 93 22.41 14.31 -10.99
N LEU A 94 21.53 15.02 -10.29
CA LEU A 94 21.53 16.48 -10.17
C LEU A 94 21.90 16.89 -8.74
N THR A 95 22.38 18.13 -8.55
CA THR A 95 22.83 18.59 -7.22
C THR A 95 21.69 19.08 -6.32
N GLY A 96 20.53 19.38 -6.90
CA GLY A 96 19.38 19.99 -6.24
C GLY A 96 19.44 21.50 -6.10
N GLY A 97 20.52 22.13 -6.56
CA GLY A 97 20.65 23.59 -6.64
C GLY A 97 20.26 24.18 -7.99
N GLU A 98 19.90 23.34 -8.97
CA GLU A 98 19.59 23.75 -10.33
C GLU A 98 18.29 24.58 -10.40
N LYS A 99 18.39 25.81 -10.88
CA LYS A 99 17.22 26.68 -11.18
C LYS A 99 16.66 26.41 -12.57
N ARG A 100 17.47 25.83 -13.46
CA ARG A 100 17.03 25.38 -14.79
C ARG A 100 17.65 24.02 -15.11
N VAL A 101 16.91 23.15 -15.78
CA VAL A 101 17.48 21.97 -16.44
C VAL A 101 16.92 21.88 -17.85
N THR A 102 17.81 21.81 -18.83
CA THR A 102 17.43 21.48 -20.22
C THR A 102 17.87 20.07 -20.56
N VAL A 103 16.94 19.26 -21.09
CA VAL A 103 17.20 17.90 -21.57
C VAL A 103 16.95 17.88 -23.06
N ILE A 104 17.93 17.42 -23.84
CA ILE A 104 17.85 17.32 -25.30
C ILE A 104 18.20 15.89 -25.69
N PHE A 105 17.32 15.23 -26.43
CA PHE A 105 17.54 13.87 -26.92
C PHE A 105 16.96 13.70 -28.32
N LYS A 106 17.51 12.77 -29.10
CA LYS A 106 17.01 12.43 -30.43
C LYS A 106 16.45 11.02 -30.41
N ALA A 107 15.14 10.88 -30.64
CA ALA A 107 14.40 9.63 -30.51
C ALA A 107 13.53 9.36 -31.74
N ARG A 108 13.13 8.10 -31.92
CA ARG A 108 12.25 7.67 -33.01
C ARG A 108 11.11 6.78 -32.52
N GLY A 109 9.91 7.06 -33.02
CA GLY A 109 8.70 6.29 -32.74
C GLY A 109 8.72 4.88 -33.32
N ALA A 110 7.93 3.99 -32.73
CA ALA A 110 7.68 2.65 -33.26
C ALA A 110 6.55 2.68 -34.31
N LYS A 111 6.29 1.55 -34.95
CA LYS A 111 5.10 1.33 -35.80
C LYS A 111 4.25 0.22 -35.20
N ASP A 112 2.93 0.35 -35.30
CA ASP A 112 2.01 -0.75 -34.97
C ASP A 112 2.12 -1.84 -36.03
N ALA A 113 2.18 -3.09 -35.56
CA ALA A 113 2.47 -4.24 -36.41
C ALA A 113 1.31 -4.61 -37.35
N ASP A 114 0.07 -4.21 -37.05
CA ASP A 114 -1.11 -4.55 -37.86
C ASP A 114 -1.37 -3.49 -38.95
N THR A 115 -1.08 -2.21 -38.65
CA THR A 115 -1.47 -1.07 -39.49
C THR A 115 -0.30 -0.33 -40.13
N GLY A 116 0.93 -0.50 -39.65
CA GLY A 116 2.12 0.22 -40.11
C GLY A 116 2.13 1.73 -39.80
N THR A 117 1.11 2.23 -39.08
CA THR A 117 0.95 3.65 -38.72
C THR A 117 2.11 4.14 -37.82
N PRO A 118 2.46 5.44 -37.82
CA PRO A 118 3.35 6.06 -36.83
C PRO A 118 2.85 5.98 -35.38
N PHE A 119 3.73 5.64 -34.43
CA PHE A 119 3.44 5.70 -32.98
C PHE A 119 4.57 6.31 -32.15
N GLY A 120 4.22 7.39 -31.47
CA GLY A 120 5.06 8.12 -30.54
C GLY A 120 4.39 9.45 -30.25
N VAL A 121 3.62 9.52 -29.16
CA VAL A 121 3.02 10.76 -28.65
C VAL A 121 3.96 11.34 -27.60
N PHE A 122 4.22 12.66 -27.61
CA PHE A 122 4.93 13.35 -26.54
C PHE A 122 4.08 14.48 -25.95
N TRP A 123 3.84 14.42 -24.63
CA TRP A 123 3.11 15.43 -23.87
C TRP A 123 3.77 15.64 -22.50
N VAL A 124 3.74 16.87 -21.99
CA VAL A 124 4.21 17.25 -20.65
C VAL A 124 3.05 17.85 -19.88
N GLY A 125 2.85 17.45 -18.62
CA GLY A 125 1.85 18.08 -17.76
C GLY A 125 1.86 17.58 -16.32
N TRP A 126 1.16 18.30 -15.45
CA TRP A 126 1.12 17.99 -14.03
C TRP A 126 0.13 16.85 -13.72
N GLN A 127 0.61 15.81 -13.04
CA GLN A 127 -0.23 14.69 -12.58
C GLN A 127 0.33 14.13 -11.28
N ARG A 128 -0.53 13.94 -10.27
CA ARG A 128 -0.17 13.38 -8.95
C ARG A 128 1.02 14.08 -8.26
N GLY A 129 1.03 15.41 -8.21
CA GLY A 129 2.06 16.14 -7.46
C GLY A 129 3.42 16.28 -8.14
N GLU A 130 3.55 15.85 -9.40
CA GLU A 130 4.80 15.83 -10.17
C GLU A 130 4.57 16.28 -11.64
N TYR A 131 5.63 16.74 -12.32
CA TYR A 131 5.60 16.99 -13.78
C TYR A 131 5.85 15.69 -14.54
N GLN A 132 4.85 15.20 -15.26
CA GLN A 132 4.94 13.96 -16.01
C GLN A 132 5.09 14.25 -17.51
N ALA A 133 6.16 13.74 -18.12
CA ALA A 133 6.44 13.82 -19.54
C ALA A 133 5.93 12.53 -20.23
N LEU A 134 4.62 12.34 -20.22
CA LEU A 134 3.99 11.09 -20.64
C LEU A 134 4.06 10.89 -22.16
N LEU A 135 4.85 9.88 -22.57
CA LEU A 135 4.76 9.24 -23.87
C LEU A 135 3.55 8.29 -23.91
N ARG A 136 2.74 8.30 -24.98
CA ARG A 136 1.47 7.53 -25.04
C ARG A 136 1.19 6.83 -26.37
N HIS A 137 0.25 5.88 -26.29
CA HIS A 137 -0.25 5.07 -27.39
C HIS A 137 -1.75 5.30 -27.67
N ASN A 138 -2.07 5.35 -28.96
CA ASN A 138 -3.39 5.32 -29.61
C ASN A 138 -4.29 6.58 -29.61
N HIS A 139 -5.22 6.55 -30.57
CA HIS A 139 -6.15 7.64 -30.93
C HIS A 139 -7.46 7.67 -30.09
N SER A 140 -7.61 6.77 -29.10
CA SER A 140 -8.84 6.63 -28.29
C SER A 140 -8.70 7.11 -26.84
N ASN A 141 -7.49 7.38 -26.37
CA ASN A 141 -7.21 7.76 -24.99
C ASN A 141 -7.26 9.29 -24.77
N GLN A 142 -8.47 9.86 -24.76
CA GLN A 142 -8.67 11.24 -24.28
C GLN A 142 -8.23 11.36 -22.81
N ILE A 143 -7.18 12.14 -22.55
CA ILE A 143 -6.73 12.45 -21.19
C ILE A 143 -7.76 13.40 -20.56
N LYS A 144 -8.29 13.02 -19.39
CA LYS A 144 -9.24 13.85 -18.63
C LYS A 144 -8.56 14.43 -17.39
N GLY A 145 -8.54 15.74 -17.29
CA GLY A 145 -8.07 16.53 -16.15
C GLY A 145 -8.39 18.02 -16.39
N SER A 146 -8.65 18.78 -15.32
CA SER A 146 -9.23 20.13 -15.43
C SER A 146 -8.21 21.29 -15.38
N THR A 147 -6.93 21.03 -15.11
CA THR A 147 -5.88 22.05 -15.01
C THR A 147 -4.56 21.56 -15.61
N GLY A 148 -3.90 22.42 -16.40
CA GLY A 148 -2.54 22.19 -16.91
C GLY A 148 -2.37 21.17 -18.05
N GLN A 149 -3.46 20.66 -18.63
CA GLN A 149 -3.42 19.69 -19.73
C GLN A 149 -3.84 20.34 -21.06
N THR A 150 -3.09 20.09 -22.14
CA THR A 150 -3.44 20.52 -23.51
C THR A 150 -3.79 19.30 -24.36
N SER A 151 -4.88 19.38 -25.14
CA SER A 151 -5.22 18.34 -26.11
C SER A 151 -4.18 18.25 -27.23
N LEU A 152 -3.79 17.03 -27.57
CA LEU A 152 -2.83 16.71 -28.64
C LEU A 152 -3.42 17.00 -30.03
N LYS A 153 -2.54 17.31 -30.99
CA LYS A 153 -2.86 17.39 -32.42
C LYS A 153 -2.26 16.19 -33.16
N PRO A 154 -2.77 15.83 -34.36
CA PRO A 154 -2.18 14.77 -35.18
C PRO A 154 -0.68 14.97 -35.48
N ASP A 155 -0.24 16.22 -35.61
CA ASP A 155 1.16 16.61 -35.87
C ASP A 155 2.11 16.40 -34.68
N ASP A 156 1.60 15.94 -33.54
CA ASP A 156 2.37 15.58 -32.34
C ASP A 156 2.64 14.05 -32.25
N ILE A 157 2.29 13.30 -33.30
CA ILE A 157 2.59 11.87 -33.49
C ILE A 157 3.80 11.74 -34.42
N VAL A 158 4.81 10.94 -34.03
CA VAL A 158 6.07 10.82 -34.77
C VAL A 158 6.49 9.38 -35.07
N SER A 159 6.95 9.10 -36.29
CA SER A 159 7.52 7.80 -36.74
C SER A 159 9.01 7.85 -37.08
N ASP A 160 9.57 9.03 -37.24
CA ASP A 160 10.94 9.24 -37.72
C ASP A 160 11.83 9.77 -36.59
N TRP A 161 13.08 10.13 -36.90
CA TRP A 161 14.01 10.68 -35.91
C TRP A 161 13.75 12.16 -35.68
N HIS A 162 13.21 12.50 -34.50
CA HIS A 162 12.97 13.88 -34.09
C HIS A 162 13.89 14.29 -32.94
N GLU A 163 14.25 15.57 -32.89
CA GLU A 163 14.82 16.18 -31.69
C GLU A 163 13.69 16.48 -30.70
N PHE A 164 13.88 16.07 -29.47
CA PHE A 164 13.06 16.45 -28.33
C PHE A 164 13.90 17.31 -27.40
N ARG A 165 13.36 18.46 -27.01
CA ARG A 165 13.98 19.37 -26.07
C ARG A 165 12.98 19.76 -24.99
N MET A 166 13.37 19.55 -23.74
CA MET A 166 12.57 19.78 -22.56
C MET A 166 13.31 20.79 -21.68
N VAL A 167 12.67 21.92 -21.39
CA VAL A 167 13.24 22.98 -20.53
C VAL A 167 12.38 23.07 -19.28
N PHE A 168 13.01 22.91 -18.12
CA PHE A 168 12.39 23.05 -16.81
C PHE A 168 13.02 24.22 -16.09
N GLU A 169 12.19 25.10 -15.53
CA GLU A 169 12.63 26.29 -14.82
C GLU A 169 11.92 26.43 -13.49
N VAL A 170 12.68 26.74 -12.45
CA VAL A 170 12.16 27.22 -11.17
C VAL A 170 11.96 28.73 -11.27
N GLU A 171 10.75 29.19 -10.98
CA GLU A 171 10.41 30.63 -11.01
C GLU A 171 11.23 31.43 -10.00
N SER A 172 11.36 32.73 -10.26
CA SER A 172 12.23 33.63 -9.46
C SER A 172 11.86 33.73 -7.97
N ASP A 173 10.62 33.38 -7.60
CA ASP A 173 10.13 33.35 -6.21
C ASP A 173 10.34 31.99 -5.52
N GLU A 174 10.89 31.02 -6.23
CA GLU A 174 11.09 29.62 -5.81
C GLU A 174 9.79 28.92 -5.38
N LYS A 175 8.61 29.32 -5.87
CA LYS A 175 7.31 28.68 -5.50
C LYS A 175 6.60 27.99 -6.65
N ALA A 176 7.01 28.28 -7.87
CA ALA A 176 6.47 27.69 -9.08
C ALA A 176 7.56 27.14 -9.98
N ILE A 177 7.14 26.27 -10.88
CA ILE A 177 7.97 25.74 -11.98
C ILE A 177 7.21 25.95 -13.28
N THR A 178 7.95 26.09 -14.38
CA THR A 178 7.43 25.96 -15.75
C THR A 178 8.18 24.84 -16.48
N ALA A 179 7.46 24.13 -17.35
CA ALA A 179 7.99 23.09 -18.23
C ALA A 179 7.60 23.38 -19.67
N ARG A 180 8.58 23.37 -20.57
CA ARG A 180 8.41 23.70 -21.99
C ARG A 180 9.02 22.59 -22.85
N ALA A 181 8.28 22.18 -23.87
CA ALA A 181 8.56 21.00 -24.68
C ALA A 181 8.57 21.36 -26.16
N TYR A 182 9.68 21.05 -26.82
CA TYR A 182 9.95 21.32 -28.22
C TYR A 182 10.16 20.01 -28.98
N VAL A 183 9.68 19.97 -30.22
CA VAL A 183 9.94 18.88 -31.18
C VAL A 183 10.47 19.50 -32.47
N ASP A 184 11.68 19.13 -32.86
CA ASP A 184 12.47 19.75 -33.94
C ASP A 184 12.53 21.28 -33.83
N GLY A 185 12.92 21.79 -32.66
CA GLY A 185 12.94 23.23 -32.36
C GLY A 185 11.58 23.95 -32.34
N LYS A 186 10.46 23.30 -32.66
CA LYS A 186 9.11 23.90 -32.55
C LYS A 186 8.53 23.65 -31.17
N LEU A 187 8.16 24.71 -30.45
CA LEU A 187 7.42 24.60 -29.19
C LEU A 187 6.09 23.88 -29.43
N ARG A 188 5.89 22.74 -28.76
CA ARG A 188 4.65 21.94 -28.81
C ARG A 188 3.82 22.09 -27.55
N HIS A 189 4.46 22.27 -26.40
CA HIS A 189 3.77 22.44 -25.13
C HIS A 189 4.51 23.40 -24.19
N GLU A 190 3.73 24.17 -23.42
CA GLU A 190 4.19 25.03 -22.34
C GLU A 190 3.17 24.97 -21.20
N THR A 191 3.63 24.70 -19.98
CA THR A 191 2.79 24.71 -18.78
C THR A 191 2.65 26.13 -18.26
N LYS A 192 1.47 26.50 -17.74
CA LYS A 192 1.37 27.68 -16.87
C LYS A 192 2.24 27.51 -15.63
N ALA A 193 2.84 28.60 -15.13
CA ALA A 193 3.54 28.60 -13.85
C ALA A 193 2.62 28.06 -12.74
N TYR A 194 3.03 26.97 -12.10
CA TYR A 194 2.20 26.23 -11.14
C TYR A 194 2.79 26.31 -9.73
N VAL A 195 2.04 26.92 -8.82
CA VAL A 195 2.30 26.89 -7.37
C VAL A 195 1.52 25.72 -6.77
N LYS A 196 2.20 24.84 -6.02
CA LYS A 196 1.61 23.59 -5.52
C LYS A 196 0.47 23.83 -4.53
N GLN A 197 -0.59 23.03 -4.68
CA GLN A 197 -1.59 22.80 -3.63
C GLN A 197 -1.40 21.40 -3.04
N SER A 198 -1.23 21.35 -1.72
CA SER A 198 -0.94 20.20 -0.84
C SER A 198 -1.33 18.82 -1.39
N THR A 199 -0.36 18.08 -1.95
CA THR A 199 -0.50 16.67 -2.34
C THR A 199 0.84 15.92 -2.16
N GLU A 200 0.76 14.64 -1.79
CA GLU A 200 1.77 13.89 -1.01
C GLU A 200 2.76 13.03 -1.83
N TRP A 201 3.24 13.54 -2.97
CA TRP A 201 4.03 12.74 -3.92
C TRP A 201 5.33 13.47 -4.30
N ALA A 202 6.46 13.02 -3.74
CA ALA A 202 7.83 13.25 -4.22
C ALA A 202 8.84 12.41 -3.40
N GLY A 203 9.82 11.79 -4.07
CA GLY A 203 10.91 11.05 -3.42
C GLY A 203 12.09 11.95 -3.00
N ALA A 204 12.89 11.50 -2.03
CA ALA A 204 14.01 12.27 -1.47
C ALA A 204 15.31 12.21 -2.32
N GLY A 205 15.26 12.63 -3.59
CA GLY A 205 16.44 12.69 -4.46
C GLY A 205 16.26 13.53 -5.72
N HIS A 206 17.33 14.21 -6.15
CA HIS A 206 17.35 15.06 -7.34
C HIS A 206 17.88 14.27 -8.55
N PHE A 207 17.00 13.67 -9.34
CA PHE A 207 17.39 12.96 -10.57
C PHE A 207 16.32 13.01 -11.66
N ILE A 208 16.78 12.99 -12.91
CA ILE A 208 15.91 12.78 -14.07
C ILE A 208 15.96 11.29 -14.44
N ALA A 209 14.79 10.67 -14.59
CA ALA A 209 14.66 9.25 -14.92
C ALA A 209 14.03 9.05 -16.30
N PHE A 210 14.55 8.07 -17.05
CA PHE A 210 14.00 7.59 -18.31
C PHE A 210 13.78 6.09 -18.20
N GLY A 211 12.68 5.55 -18.74
CA GLY A 211 12.45 4.10 -18.79
C GLY A 211 11.18 3.74 -19.57
N GLU A 212 11.18 2.53 -20.11
CA GLU A 212 9.98 1.85 -20.61
C GLU A 212 9.35 1.09 -19.42
N ASN A 213 8.04 1.19 -19.20
CA ASN A 213 7.42 0.65 -17.99
C ASN A 213 6.08 -0.03 -18.29
N ASP A 214 6.04 -1.32 -17.98
CA ASP A 214 5.10 -2.35 -18.42
C ASP A 214 5.15 -2.65 -19.94
N GLY A 215 4.90 -3.91 -20.29
CA GLY A 215 4.98 -4.44 -21.66
C GLY A 215 3.93 -3.90 -22.66
N SER A 216 3.34 -2.73 -22.38
CA SER A 216 2.40 -2.02 -23.26
C SER A 216 3.00 -0.81 -24.00
N THR A 217 4.15 -0.29 -23.54
CA THR A 217 4.63 1.03 -23.96
C THR A 217 5.56 0.98 -25.16
N ASN A 218 4.99 1.14 -26.36
CA ASN A 218 5.73 1.46 -27.60
C ASN A 218 6.28 2.92 -27.60
N GLY A 219 6.93 3.34 -26.49
CA GLY A 219 7.31 4.73 -26.21
C GLY A 219 8.78 5.03 -26.52
N PHE A 220 9.11 5.15 -27.81
CA PHE A 220 10.48 5.30 -28.36
C PHE A 220 11.43 4.15 -27.99
N ALA A 221 11.51 3.16 -28.87
CA ALA A 221 12.42 2.04 -28.67
C ALA A 221 13.92 2.40 -28.75
N ARG A 222 14.28 3.58 -29.27
CA ARG A 222 15.68 3.99 -29.51
C ARG A 222 15.91 5.49 -29.34
N TYR A 223 17.05 5.81 -28.72
CA TYR A 223 17.61 7.15 -28.51
C TYR A 223 19.02 7.18 -29.11
N LEU A 224 19.40 8.26 -29.80
CA LEU A 224 20.74 8.42 -30.41
C LEU A 224 21.73 9.18 -29.54
N TYR A 225 21.22 10.00 -28.63
CA TYR A 225 21.99 10.68 -27.59
C TYR A 225 21.02 11.22 -26.55
N VAL A 226 21.55 11.49 -25.35
CA VAL A 226 20.88 12.26 -24.30
C VAL A 226 21.87 13.31 -23.80
N LEU A 227 21.45 14.56 -23.81
CA LEU A 227 22.21 15.72 -23.39
C LEU A 227 21.45 16.44 -22.28
N VAL A 228 22.03 16.52 -21.09
CA VAL A 228 21.48 17.28 -19.97
C VAL A 228 22.36 18.47 -19.65
N ILE A 229 21.73 19.64 -19.55
CA ILE A 229 22.37 20.94 -19.38
C ILE A 229 21.72 21.64 -18.17
N PRO A 230 22.37 21.59 -17.00
CA PRO A 230 21.96 22.33 -15.80
C PRO A 230 22.31 23.82 -15.87
N ASP A 231 21.41 24.67 -15.35
CA ASP A 231 21.54 26.12 -15.13
C ASP A 231 21.87 27.02 -16.33
N GLU A 232 21.95 26.49 -17.55
CA GLU A 232 22.25 27.28 -18.75
C GLU A 232 21.01 27.48 -19.63
N ASP A 233 20.82 28.71 -20.12
CA ASP A 233 19.84 29.00 -21.16
C ASP A 233 20.36 28.56 -22.53
N VAL A 234 19.96 27.36 -22.92
CA VAL A 234 20.25 26.78 -24.24
C VAL A 234 19.01 26.62 -25.11
N GLN A 235 17.86 27.18 -24.68
CA GLN A 235 16.55 26.89 -25.30
C GLN A 235 16.49 27.26 -26.78
N ASN A 236 17.23 28.30 -27.18
CA ASN A 236 17.29 28.84 -28.53
C ASN A 236 18.54 28.40 -29.31
N LEU A 237 19.47 27.65 -28.69
CA LEU A 237 20.69 27.19 -29.37
C LEU A 237 20.36 26.04 -30.32
N SER A 238 20.92 26.09 -31.53
CA SER A 238 20.86 24.97 -32.46
C SER A 238 21.68 23.77 -31.97
N LEU A 239 21.35 22.58 -32.48
CA LEU A 239 22.15 21.37 -32.25
C LEU A 239 23.58 21.51 -32.80
N GLU A 240 23.80 22.34 -33.83
CA GLU A 240 25.13 22.60 -34.38
C GLU A 240 25.99 23.42 -33.41
N GLU A 241 25.42 24.45 -32.78
CA GLU A 241 26.12 25.27 -31.77
C GLU A 241 26.41 24.47 -30.49
N LEU A 242 25.43 23.71 -30.01
CA LEU A 242 25.60 22.80 -28.87
C LEU A 242 26.65 21.72 -29.17
N GLY A 243 26.59 21.13 -30.36
CA GLY A 243 27.56 20.15 -30.82
C GLY A 243 28.98 20.70 -30.88
N LYS A 244 29.17 21.87 -31.48
CA LYS A 244 30.47 22.57 -31.52
C LYS A 244 31.05 22.84 -30.13
N ARG A 245 30.21 23.22 -29.16
CA ARG A 245 30.63 23.43 -27.75
C ARG A 245 31.06 22.14 -27.06
N LEU A 246 30.39 21.03 -27.35
CA LEU A 246 30.68 19.72 -26.75
C LEU A 246 31.81 18.95 -27.47
N GLY A 247 32.13 19.33 -28.71
CA GLY A 247 33.07 18.61 -29.57
C GLY A 247 32.44 17.45 -30.37
N TYR A 248 31.11 17.43 -30.51
CA TYR A 248 30.36 16.34 -31.17
C TYR A 248 29.40 16.87 -32.24
N ASP A 249 29.20 16.12 -33.32
CA ASP A 249 28.19 16.46 -34.32
C ASP A 249 26.81 15.90 -33.91
N LEU A 250 26.05 16.69 -33.14
CA LEU A 250 24.68 16.34 -32.72
C LEU A 250 23.64 16.46 -33.85
N THR A 251 24.02 17.04 -35.00
CA THR A 251 23.11 17.22 -36.14
C THR A 251 22.94 15.91 -36.92
N LYS A 252 24.06 15.18 -37.11
CA LYS A 252 24.06 13.89 -37.79
C LYS A 252 23.50 12.79 -36.90
N VAL A 253 22.62 11.99 -37.49
CA VAL A 253 22.25 10.69 -36.93
C VAL A 253 23.43 9.73 -37.15
N PRO A 254 24.04 9.15 -36.11
CA PRO A 254 24.94 8.03 -36.31
C PRO A 254 24.13 6.88 -36.92
N LEU A 255 24.48 6.47 -38.14
CA LEU A 255 23.82 5.35 -38.81
C LEU A 255 24.14 4.07 -38.04
N LEU A 256 23.16 3.57 -37.30
CA LEU A 256 23.15 2.20 -36.80
C LEU A 256 22.97 1.27 -38.01
N VAL A 257 24.11 0.79 -38.52
CA VAL A 257 24.16 -0.04 -39.73
C VAL A 257 23.42 -1.35 -39.46
N GLN A 258 22.28 -1.54 -40.14
CA GLN A 258 21.31 -2.66 -39.99
C GLN A 258 20.29 -2.55 -38.84
N ASP A 259 19.92 -1.34 -38.42
CA ASP A 259 18.83 -1.18 -37.45
C ASP A 259 17.43 -1.42 -38.07
N GLN A 260 16.66 -2.35 -37.50
CA GLN A 260 15.28 -2.65 -37.94
C GLN A 260 14.25 -1.92 -37.08
N ASP A 261 13.09 -1.62 -37.67
CA ASP A 261 11.98 -1.00 -36.94
C ASP A 261 11.56 -1.88 -35.74
N PRO A 262 11.30 -1.29 -34.56
CA PRO A 262 11.09 -2.05 -33.33
C PRO A 262 9.74 -2.78 -33.36
N PRO A 263 9.68 -4.07 -32.96
CA PRO A 263 8.43 -4.82 -32.97
C PRO A 263 7.52 -4.42 -31.80
N SER A 264 6.33 -3.91 -32.12
CA SER A 264 5.26 -3.66 -31.15
C SER A 264 4.80 -4.94 -30.45
N LYS A 265 4.61 -4.89 -29.13
CA LYS A 265 4.05 -6.01 -28.32
C LYS A 265 2.62 -5.71 -27.85
N ARG A 266 1.82 -6.77 -27.66
CA ARG A 266 0.42 -6.74 -27.16
C ARG A 266 0.21 -7.89 -26.16
N PRO A 267 -0.77 -7.83 -25.24
CA PRO A 267 -1.80 -6.79 -25.09
C PRO A 267 -1.31 -5.57 -24.30
N ALA A 268 -1.79 -4.38 -24.67
CA ALA A 268 -1.45 -3.14 -23.99
C ALA A 268 -2.32 -2.94 -22.73
N THR A 269 -1.74 -3.14 -21.54
CA THR A 269 -2.23 -2.56 -20.29
C THR A 269 -2.06 -1.03 -20.30
N LYS A 270 -2.50 -0.35 -19.24
CA LYS A 270 -2.59 1.12 -19.19
C LYS A 270 -1.19 1.73 -19.08
N PRO A 271 -0.74 2.54 -20.05
CA PRO A 271 0.67 2.90 -20.18
C PRO A 271 1.17 3.78 -19.02
N ALA A 272 2.37 3.47 -18.53
CA ALA A 272 3.20 4.37 -17.75
C ALA A 272 4.12 5.18 -18.69
N GLY A 273 4.50 6.40 -18.31
CA GLY A 273 5.34 7.26 -19.15
C GLY A 273 6.58 7.76 -18.44
N ILE A 274 7.42 8.50 -19.16
CA ILE A 274 8.58 9.19 -18.59
C ILE A 274 8.08 10.14 -17.49
N THR A 275 8.63 9.98 -16.29
CA THR A 275 8.22 10.73 -15.09
C THR A 275 9.41 11.58 -14.65
N MET A 276 9.19 12.89 -14.49
CA MET A 276 10.26 13.86 -14.23
C MET A 276 10.06 14.52 -12.87
N LEU A 277 10.95 14.21 -11.94
CA LEU A 277 10.86 14.68 -10.56
C LEU A 277 11.55 16.04 -10.43
N ALA A 278 10.86 17.01 -9.81
CA ALA A 278 11.40 18.31 -9.45
C ALA A 278 11.24 18.53 -7.94
N SER A 279 12.21 19.19 -7.32
CA SER A 279 12.25 19.37 -5.87
C SER A 279 11.36 20.51 -5.37
N GLU A 280 10.70 20.29 -4.24
CA GLU A 280 9.98 21.34 -3.51
C GLU A 280 10.90 22.27 -2.72
N VAL A 281 10.41 23.49 -2.50
CA VAL A 281 11.16 24.56 -1.87
C VAL A 281 10.82 24.66 -0.38
N ARG A 282 11.83 24.31 0.43
CA ARG A 282 12.01 24.56 1.87
C ARG A 282 10.79 24.41 2.80
N LYS A 283 10.72 23.21 3.39
CA LYS A 283 10.86 22.98 4.85
C LYS A 283 9.83 23.63 5.81
N GLU A 284 8.92 22.81 6.36
CA GLU A 284 8.84 22.49 7.81
C GLU A 284 7.52 21.74 8.16
N ALA A 285 7.60 20.42 8.29
CA ALA A 285 6.70 19.58 9.11
C ALA A 285 7.30 18.17 9.22
N GLY A 286 7.16 17.52 10.37
CA GLY A 286 7.57 16.13 10.55
C GLY A 286 6.51 15.20 9.96
N TRP A 287 6.88 14.38 8.99
CA TRP A 287 6.00 13.39 8.36
C TRP A 287 6.41 11.98 8.75
N VAL A 288 5.41 11.20 9.16
CA VAL A 288 5.48 9.79 9.57
C VAL A 288 4.65 9.00 8.55
N ASP A 289 5.01 7.73 8.31
CA ASP A 289 4.20 6.79 7.53
C ASP A 289 2.71 6.84 7.98
N PRO A 290 1.73 7.03 7.09
CA PRO A 290 0.31 7.01 7.44
C PRO A 290 -0.15 5.65 8.03
N ALA A 291 0.59 4.55 7.84
CA ALA A 291 0.54 3.43 8.77
C ALA A 291 1.48 3.71 9.94
N ALA A 292 0.91 3.98 11.13
CA ALA A 292 1.63 4.40 12.35
C ALA A 292 2.53 3.34 13.02
N ILE A 293 3.13 2.45 12.23
CA ILE A 293 4.10 1.43 12.64
C ILE A 293 5.51 2.03 12.57
N GLN A 294 6.04 2.49 13.71
CA GLN A 294 7.42 2.96 13.82
C GLN A 294 8.29 1.88 14.44
N ASN A 295 9.46 1.59 13.87
CA ASN A 295 10.40 0.56 14.39
C ASN A 295 9.79 -0.85 14.54
N ASN A 296 8.78 -1.18 13.72
CA ASN A 296 7.92 -2.37 13.82
C ASN A 296 6.93 -2.36 15.00
N GLU A 297 6.65 -1.21 15.61
CA GLU A 297 5.70 -1.06 16.72
C GLU A 297 4.61 -0.02 16.41
N ILE A 298 3.35 -0.31 16.76
CA ILE A 298 2.24 0.65 16.68
C ILE A 298 2.30 1.63 17.86
N ASP A 299 2.27 2.93 17.57
CA ASP A 299 2.03 3.95 18.59
C ASP A 299 0.56 3.88 19.06
N LEU A 300 0.32 3.20 20.18
CA LEU A 300 -1.01 3.10 20.82
C LEU A 300 -1.60 4.45 21.25
N SER A 301 -0.81 5.52 21.28
CA SER A 301 -1.33 6.87 21.55
C SER A 301 -1.76 7.61 20.28
N ARG A 302 -1.42 7.07 19.11
CA ARG A 302 -1.66 7.65 17.78
C ARG A 302 -1.91 6.55 16.74
N LEU A 303 -2.97 5.77 16.96
CA LEU A 303 -3.33 4.67 16.06
C LEU A 303 -3.53 5.14 14.61
N PRO A 304 -3.27 4.28 13.59
CA PRO A 304 -3.14 4.68 12.19
C PRO A 304 -4.30 5.52 11.64
N TYR A 305 -5.54 5.15 11.95
CA TYR A 305 -6.72 5.82 11.40
C TYR A 305 -7.30 6.87 12.36
N SER A 306 -7.51 6.49 13.63
CA SER A 306 -8.22 7.27 14.64
C SER A 306 -7.37 8.35 15.33
N LYS A 307 -6.03 8.26 15.27
CA LYS A 307 -5.12 9.10 16.10
C LYS A 307 -5.49 9.09 17.60
N ASN A 308 -6.21 8.06 18.03
CA ASN A 308 -6.79 7.93 19.36
C ASN A 308 -5.93 6.98 20.22
N LYS A 309 -6.21 6.94 21.52
CA LYS A 309 -5.56 6.03 22.46
C LYS A 309 -6.22 4.66 22.46
N ALA A 310 -5.41 3.60 22.40
CA ALA A 310 -5.87 2.23 22.55
C ALA A 310 -6.17 1.87 24.02
N GLU A 311 -7.21 2.47 24.61
CA GLU A 311 -7.66 2.14 25.96
C GLU A 311 -7.84 0.62 26.17
N PHE A 312 -7.53 0.14 27.37
CA PHE A 312 -7.49 -1.28 27.81
C PHE A 312 -6.40 -2.19 27.21
N ILE A 313 -5.66 -1.80 26.16
CA ILE A 313 -4.54 -2.59 25.63
C ILE A 313 -3.35 -2.59 26.59
N ASP A 314 -2.79 -3.77 26.86
CA ASP A 314 -1.48 -3.91 27.50
C ASP A 314 -0.39 -4.08 26.41
N PRO A 315 0.49 -3.09 26.20
CA PRO A 315 1.58 -3.18 25.22
C PRO A 315 2.72 -4.12 25.65
N ARG A 316 2.78 -4.56 26.91
CA ARG A 316 3.83 -5.44 27.45
C ARG A 316 3.23 -6.61 28.24
N PRO A 317 2.37 -7.42 27.60
CA PRO A 317 1.64 -8.47 28.27
C PRO A 317 2.57 -9.55 28.82
N ILE A 318 2.24 -10.08 30.00
CA ILE A 318 2.96 -11.22 30.56
C ILE A 318 2.61 -12.47 29.74
N LEU A 319 3.59 -12.97 28.99
CA LEU A 319 3.44 -14.21 28.24
C LEU A 319 3.31 -15.42 29.18
N PRO A 320 2.54 -16.46 28.79
CA PRO A 320 2.55 -17.73 29.51
C PRO A 320 3.93 -18.39 29.45
N ASP A 321 4.23 -19.26 30.41
CA ASP A 321 5.46 -20.06 30.39
C ASP A 321 5.47 -21.00 29.17
N LEU A 322 6.21 -20.60 28.14
CA LEU A 322 6.34 -21.31 26.87
C LEU A 322 6.95 -22.71 27.04
N LYS A 323 7.78 -22.94 28.07
CA LYS A 323 8.34 -24.28 28.36
C LYS A 323 7.29 -25.19 28.97
N LYS A 324 6.52 -24.68 29.94
CA LYS A 324 5.39 -25.40 30.52
C LYS A 324 4.31 -25.71 29.48
N LEU A 325 4.03 -24.75 28.58
CA LEU A 325 3.16 -24.95 27.42
C LEU A 325 3.65 -26.07 26.51
N ALA A 326 4.92 -26.02 26.07
CA ALA A 326 5.52 -27.04 25.21
C ALA A 326 5.54 -28.45 25.83
N GLY A 327 5.58 -28.56 27.17
CA GLY A 327 5.41 -29.82 27.88
C GLY A 327 3.99 -30.39 27.91
N SER A 328 2.99 -29.63 27.45
CA SER A 328 1.56 -30.00 27.47
C SER A 328 0.88 -30.03 26.10
N ARG A 329 1.47 -29.37 25.08
CA ARG A 329 0.97 -29.31 23.69
C ARG A 329 2.06 -28.82 22.73
N PRO A 330 1.92 -29.03 21.42
CA PRO A 330 2.85 -28.48 20.44
C PRO A 330 2.90 -26.94 20.50
N VAL A 331 4.12 -26.39 20.49
CA VAL A 331 4.38 -24.95 20.37
C VAL A 331 5.27 -24.74 19.15
N LEU A 332 4.73 -24.08 18.11
CA LEU A 332 5.46 -23.75 16.89
C LEU A 332 5.86 -22.27 16.97
N THR A 333 7.16 -21.97 16.86
CA THR A 333 7.66 -20.60 16.96
C THR A 333 7.89 -19.99 15.58
N VAL A 334 7.34 -18.79 15.35
CA VAL A 334 7.50 -18.00 14.13
C VAL A 334 8.42 -16.81 14.40
N VAL A 335 9.42 -16.60 13.54
CA VAL A 335 10.38 -15.49 13.63
C VAL A 335 10.52 -14.87 12.24
N PRO A 336 10.50 -13.53 12.08
CA PRO A 336 10.68 -12.91 10.77
C PRO A 336 12.05 -13.27 10.17
N GLY A 337 12.07 -13.74 8.92
CA GLY A 337 13.27 -14.25 8.26
C GLY A 337 13.70 -15.67 8.71
N GLY A 338 12.99 -16.28 9.65
CA GLY A 338 13.24 -17.64 10.14
C GLY A 338 14.47 -17.77 11.05
N GLY A 339 14.89 -19.02 11.25
CA GLY A 339 15.97 -19.38 12.17
C GLY A 339 15.92 -20.86 12.54
N SER A 340 16.98 -21.39 13.16
CA SER A 340 17.06 -22.81 13.51
C SER A 340 15.90 -23.23 14.42
N GLY A 341 15.12 -24.23 14.00
CA GLY A 341 13.96 -24.72 14.75
C GLY A 341 12.74 -23.79 14.75
N THR A 342 12.67 -22.81 13.84
CA THR A 342 11.56 -21.83 13.76
C THR A 342 11.03 -21.67 12.34
N TYR A 343 9.77 -21.24 12.21
CA TYR A 343 9.13 -20.94 10.94
C TYR A 343 9.37 -19.47 10.55
N ALA A 344 9.54 -19.20 9.25
CA ALA A 344 9.70 -17.84 8.74
C ALA A 344 8.35 -17.10 8.58
N THR A 345 7.26 -17.84 8.37
CA THR A 345 5.90 -17.33 8.16
C THR A 345 4.92 -17.97 9.15
N ILE A 346 3.82 -17.28 9.42
CA ILE A 346 2.72 -17.79 10.24
C ILE A 346 1.98 -18.90 9.48
N LYS A 347 1.81 -18.75 8.17
CA LYS A 347 1.19 -19.76 7.30
C LYS A 347 1.91 -21.10 7.36
N ASP A 348 3.25 -21.13 7.26
CA ASP A 348 4.01 -22.40 7.31
C ASP A 348 3.86 -23.08 8.68
N ALA A 349 3.78 -22.30 9.75
CA ALA A 349 3.48 -22.83 11.09
C ALA A 349 2.04 -23.36 11.19
N ILE A 350 1.04 -22.69 10.60
CA ILE A 350 -0.34 -23.20 10.51
C ILE A 350 -0.37 -24.51 9.71
N ASP A 351 0.35 -24.58 8.58
CA ASP A 351 0.40 -25.76 7.71
C ASP A 351 1.11 -26.95 8.38
N ALA A 352 2.11 -26.71 9.23
CA ALA A 352 2.77 -27.75 10.03
C ALA A 352 2.04 -28.10 11.35
N ALA A 353 1.20 -27.21 11.88
CA ALA A 353 0.53 -27.38 13.17
C ALA A 353 -0.37 -28.64 13.22
N GLN A 354 -0.43 -29.25 14.39
CA GLN A 354 -1.43 -30.27 14.75
C GLN A 354 -2.62 -29.63 15.47
N PRO A 355 -3.79 -30.30 15.58
CA PRO A 355 -4.87 -29.90 16.47
C PRO A 355 -4.36 -29.47 17.86
N GLY A 356 -4.89 -28.35 18.39
CA GLY A 356 -4.50 -27.84 19.71
C GLY A 356 -3.12 -27.18 19.81
N SER A 357 -2.43 -26.92 18.69
CA SER A 357 -1.12 -26.26 18.70
C SER A 357 -1.20 -24.78 19.07
N VAL A 358 -0.20 -24.30 19.81
CA VAL A 358 0.06 -22.85 19.98
C VAL A 358 1.09 -22.41 18.95
N ILE A 359 0.75 -21.39 18.17
CA ILE A 359 1.67 -20.72 17.26
C ILE A 359 2.16 -19.46 17.97
N TYR A 360 3.39 -19.53 18.50
CA TYR A 360 4.04 -18.40 19.16
C TYR A 360 4.73 -17.52 18.12
N ILE A 361 4.21 -16.31 17.92
CA ILE A 361 4.63 -15.37 16.88
C ILE A 361 5.44 -14.27 17.56
N LYS A 362 6.73 -14.15 17.21
CA LYS A 362 7.59 -13.11 17.76
C LYS A 362 7.20 -11.70 17.29
N LYS A 363 7.89 -10.69 17.80
CA LYS A 363 7.79 -9.34 17.23
C LYS A 363 8.21 -9.34 15.76
N GLY A 364 7.47 -8.63 14.91
CA GLY A 364 7.64 -8.59 13.47
C GLY A 364 6.39 -8.13 12.74
N LEU A 365 6.59 -7.76 11.47
CA LEU A 365 5.52 -7.43 10.53
C LEU A 365 5.32 -8.61 9.57
N TYR A 366 4.17 -9.25 9.64
CA TYR A 366 3.84 -10.46 8.91
C TYR A 366 2.82 -10.13 7.81
N ARG A 367 3.30 -9.96 6.58
CA ARG A 367 2.44 -9.67 5.42
C ARG A 367 1.79 -10.94 4.90
N GLU A 368 0.76 -11.42 5.58
CA GLU A 368 0.18 -12.74 5.32
C GLU A 368 -1.35 -12.73 5.34
N LYS A 369 -1.96 -13.19 4.23
CA LYS A 369 -3.37 -13.60 4.19
C LYS A 369 -3.46 -15.02 4.74
N LEU A 370 -4.17 -15.22 5.85
CA LEU A 370 -4.20 -16.49 6.58
C LEU A 370 -5.55 -17.18 6.44
N LYS A 371 -5.52 -18.51 6.33
CA LYS A 371 -6.70 -19.37 6.41
C LYS A 371 -6.48 -20.48 7.43
N ILE A 372 -7.34 -20.55 8.43
CA ILE A 372 -7.24 -21.46 9.57
C ILE A 372 -8.45 -22.40 9.54
N THR A 373 -8.19 -23.65 9.16
CA THR A 373 -9.20 -24.74 9.12
C THR A 373 -8.83 -25.91 10.04
N LYS A 374 -7.77 -25.77 10.84
CA LYS A 374 -7.35 -26.78 11.82
C LYS A 374 -7.94 -26.44 13.19
N PRO A 375 -8.45 -27.44 13.93
CA PRO A 375 -9.13 -27.21 15.19
C PRO A 375 -8.18 -26.84 16.34
N ASP A 376 -8.70 -26.04 17.27
CA ASP A 376 -8.08 -25.66 18.55
C ASP A 376 -6.74 -24.92 18.43
N ILE A 377 -6.47 -24.31 17.26
CA ILE A 377 -5.29 -23.47 17.04
C ILE A 377 -5.37 -22.20 17.90
N THR A 378 -4.24 -21.85 18.53
CA THR A 378 -4.06 -20.58 19.24
C THR A 378 -2.93 -19.77 18.63
N LEU A 379 -3.23 -18.57 18.14
CA LEU A 379 -2.22 -17.57 17.79
C LEU A 379 -1.82 -16.80 19.06
N LEU A 380 -0.54 -16.80 19.40
CA LEU A 380 0.01 -16.10 20.57
C LEU A 380 1.15 -15.18 20.12
N GLY A 381 0.89 -13.88 20.05
CA GLY A 381 1.91 -12.89 19.78
C GLY A 381 2.80 -12.57 20.98
N GLU A 382 3.96 -11.99 20.71
CA GLU A 382 4.92 -11.51 21.73
C GLU A 382 4.42 -10.20 22.38
N SER A 383 3.80 -9.31 21.58
CA SER A 383 3.08 -8.13 22.06
C SER A 383 2.12 -7.60 20.99
N PRO A 384 0.94 -7.06 21.37
CA PRO A 384 0.02 -6.46 20.41
C PRO A 384 0.62 -5.31 19.61
N VAL A 385 1.55 -4.54 20.19
CA VAL A 385 2.14 -3.40 19.48
C VAL A 385 3.16 -3.81 18.44
N SER A 386 3.86 -4.94 18.64
CA SER A 386 5.03 -5.32 17.85
C SER A 386 4.90 -6.64 17.09
N THR A 387 3.84 -7.43 17.32
CA THR A 387 3.48 -8.60 16.52
C THR A 387 2.25 -8.27 15.68
N ILE A 388 2.47 -7.96 14.40
CA ILE A 388 1.44 -7.38 13.52
C ILE A 388 1.27 -8.27 12.28
N ILE A 389 0.09 -8.87 12.14
CA ILE A 389 -0.36 -9.52 10.91
C ILE A 389 -1.03 -8.45 10.05
N TYR A 390 -0.56 -8.25 8.82
CA TYR A 390 -1.10 -7.22 7.95
C TYR A 390 -1.24 -7.66 6.48
N GLY A 391 -2.09 -6.97 5.74
CA GLY A 391 -2.27 -7.20 4.31
C GLY A 391 -3.04 -6.08 3.64
N TYR A 392 -3.40 -6.27 2.37
CA TYR A 392 -4.03 -5.26 1.53
C TYR A 392 -5.31 -5.82 0.90
N GLU A 393 -6.04 -6.63 1.67
CA GLU A 393 -7.17 -7.40 1.19
C GLU A 393 -8.39 -6.49 1.07
N ALA A 394 -8.46 -5.77 -0.04
CA ALA A 394 -9.68 -5.15 -0.53
C ALA A 394 -9.86 -5.41 -2.03
N ASP A 395 -10.84 -6.23 -2.41
CA ASP A 395 -11.12 -6.59 -3.80
C ASP A 395 -12.62 -6.51 -4.12
N THR A 396 -12.97 -6.48 -5.40
CA THR A 396 -14.39 -6.42 -5.81
C THR A 396 -15.12 -7.77 -5.66
N GLY A 397 -14.55 -8.75 -4.95
CA GLY A 397 -15.12 -10.08 -4.71
C GLY A 397 -16.19 -10.13 -3.62
N GLY A 398 -16.56 -8.98 -3.04
CA GLY A 398 -17.42 -8.91 -1.86
C GLY A 398 -16.70 -9.37 -0.60
N ILE A 399 -17.41 -9.38 0.54
CA ILE A 399 -16.80 -9.51 1.87
C ILE A 399 -15.78 -10.65 2.00
N ASP A 400 -16.00 -11.80 1.34
CA ASP A 400 -15.11 -12.97 1.41
C ASP A 400 -13.74 -12.77 0.74
N GLY A 401 -13.64 -11.97 -0.33
CA GLY A 401 -12.35 -11.66 -0.97
C GLY A 401 -11.50 -10.69 -0.13
N ASN A 402 -12.18 -9.82 0.64
CA ASN A 402 -11.62 -8.74 1.44
C ASN A 402 -11.09 -9.19 2.83
N ILE A 403 -10.90 -10.50 3.05
CA ILE A 403 -10.49 -11.07 4.35
C ILE A 403 -8.98 -11.24 4.46
N LEU A 404 -8.39 -10.68 5.52
CA LEU A 404 -7.01 -10.92 5.93
C LEU A 404 -6.81 -12.26 6.65
N VAL A 405 -7.58 -12.53 7.72
CA VAL A 405 -7.54 -13.80 8.46
C VAL A 405 -8.91 -14.47 8.46
N ASP A 406 -9.00 -15.61 7.77
CA ASP A 406 -10.19 -16.45 7.68
C ASP A 406 -10.08 -17.64 8.63
N VAL A 407 -10.93 -17.69 9.66
CA VAL A 407 -11.09 -18.86 10.53
C VAL A 407 -12.38 -19.58 10.16
N SER A 408 -12.27 -20.78 9.59
CA SER A 408 -13.41 -21.57 9.14
C SER A 408 -13.29 -23.01 9.66
N LEU A 409 -14.06 -23.33 10.69
CA LEU A 409 -14.01 -24.58 11.46
C LEU A 409 -15.30 -25.42 11.29
N ASN A 410 -15.47 -26.46 12.10
CA ASN A 410 -16.65 -27.34 12.17
C ASN A 410 -17.17 -27.49 13.63
N GLY A 411 -17.13 -26.41 14.41
CA GLY A 411 -17.55 -26.38 15.81
C GLY A 411 -16.41 -26.54 16.84
N GLU A 412 -15.15 -26.53 16.42
CA GLU A 412 -13.99 -26.56 17.31
C GLU A 412 -13.53 -25.15 17.73
N SER A 413 -12.46 -25.04 18.52
CA SER A 413 -12.03 -23.77 19.12
C SER A 413 -11.03 -22.99 18.25
N PHE A 414 -11.01 -21.67 18.42
CA PHE A 414 -9.92 -20.80 17.93
C PHE A 414 -9.59 -19.71 18.96
N ASN A 415 -8.31 -19.42 19.18
CA ASN A 415 -7.88 -18.36 20.10
C ASN A 415 -6.84 -17.43 19.46
N ALA A 416 -6.85 -16.15 19.85
CA ALA A 416 -5.87 -15.16 19.42
C ALA A 416 -5.49 -14.24 20.59
N VAL A 417 -4.20 -14.11 20.91
CA VAL A 417 -3.73 -13.40 22.10
C VAL A 417 -2.51 -12.53 21.79
N ASN A 418 -2.50 -11.27 22.22
CA ASN A 418 -1.35 -10.35 22.13
C ASN A 418 -0.83 -10.06 20.71
N LEU A 419 -1.71 -9.83 19.73
CA LEU A 419 -1.29 -9.44 18.38
C LEU A 419 -2.25 -8.42 17.71
N THR A 420 -1.76 -7.73 16.70
CA THR A 420 -2.57 -6.86 15.83
C THR A 420 -2.92 -7.56 14.52
N PHE A 421 -4.17 -7.39 14.08
CA PHE A 421 -4.65 -7.69 12.73
C PHE A 421 -4.94 -6.36 12.02
N TYR A 422 -4.21 -6.08 10.93
CA TYR A 422 -4.27 -4.79 10.23
C TYR A 422 -4.50 -4.96 8.73
N ASN A 423 -5.74 -4.74 8.28
CA ASN A 423 -6.06 -4.78 6.85
C ASN A 423 -6.04 -3.34 6.28
N LYS A 424 -5.09 -3.10 5.38
CA LYS A 424 -4.84 -1.82 4.70
C LYS A 424 -5.55 -1.71 3.34
N GLY A 425 -6.39 -2.68 2.98
CA GLY A 425 -6.95 -2.78 1.63
C GLY A 425 -7.69 -1.53 1.15
N ALA A 426 -8.49 -0.88 2.02
CA ALA A 426 -9.21 0.33 1.63
C ALA A 426 -8.29 1.55 1.40
N GLU A 427 -7.13 1.61 2.05
CA GLU A 427 -6.09 2.61 1.74
C GLU A 427 -5.55 2.38 0.32
N TRP A 428 -5.23 1.12 0.01
CA TRP A 428 -4.66 0.71 -1.26
C TRP A 428 -5.61 1.00 -2.42
N ASN A 429 -6.89 0.62 -2.29
CA ASN A 429 -7.89 0.81 -3.36
C ASN A 429 -8.16 2.28 -3.70
N LYS A 430 -8.17 3.18 -2.71
CA LYS A 430 -8.28 4.64 -2.94
C LYS A 430 -7.17 5.16 -3.86
N THR A 431 -5.98 4.58 -3.79
CA THR A 431 -4.81 4.95 -4.62
C THR A 431 -4.97 4.52 -6.09
N TRP A 432 -5.75 3.48 -6.35
CA TRP A 432 -5.94 2.89 -7.69
C TRP A 432 -7.30 3.20 -8.34
N GLY A 433 -8.18 3.95 -7.66
CA GLY A 433 -9.47 4.39 -8.20
C GLY A 433 -10.60 3.36 -8.07
N SER A 434 -10.38 2.29 -7.30
CA SER A 434 -11.46 1.41 -6.83
C SER A 434 -12.16 2.05 -5.63
N SER A 435 -13.48 1.91 -5.56
CA SER A 435 -14.28 2.40 -4.43
C SER A 435 -14.60 1.30 -3.40
N GLU A 436 -13.99 0.12 -3.49
CA GLU A 436 -14.15 -0.90 -2.45
C GLU A 436 -13.37 -0.50 -1.18
N ARG A 437 -14.08 -0.54 -0.05
CA ARG A 437 -13.64 -0.08 1.28
C ARG A 437 -13.58 -1.21 2.31
N ARG A 438 -14.14 -2.37 1.98
CA ARG A 438 -14.06 -3.56 2.82
C ARG A 438 -12.61 -3.91 3.09
N SER A 439 -12.34 -4.22 4.35
CA SER A 439 -10.99 -4.42 4.89
C SER A 439 -11.11 -5.30 6.12
N VAL A 440 -11.65 -6.51 5.90
CA VAL A 440 -11.95 -7.46 6.96
C VAL A 440 -10.62 -7.97 7.53
N THR A 441 -10.39 -7.73 8.82
CA THR A 441 -9.18 -8.12 9.55
C THR A 441 -9.26 -9.57 10.02
N LEU A 442 -10.42 -9.97 10.53
CA LEU A 442 -10.73 -11.31 11.02
C LEU A 442 -12.16 -11.69 10.59
N ALA A 443 -12.30 -12.86 9.99
CA ALA A 443 -13.57 -13.52 9.76
C ALA A 443 -13.64 -14.84 10.54
N THR A 444 -14.81 -15.17 11.11
CA THR A 444 -15.03 -16.44 11.81
C THR A 444 -16.30 -17.13 11.31
N ARG A 445 -16.17 -18.36 10.83
CA ARG A 445 -17.27 -19.21 10.39
C ARG A 445 -17.23 -20.54 11.13
N ASN A 446 -18.36 -20.95 11.68
CA ASN A 446 -18.58 -22.24 12.33
C ASN A 446 -17.58 -22.53 13.48
N VAL A 447 -17.18 -21.50 14.24
CA VAL A 447 -16.28 -21.64 15.40
C VAL A 447 -17.10 -21.98 16.65
N GLY A 448 -16.87 -23.12 17.30
CA GLY A 448 -17.72 -23.55 18.41
C GLY A 448 -17.54 -22.75 19.70
N GLN A 449 -16.31 -22.32 19.96
CA GLN A 449 -15.92 -21.43 21.07
C GLN A 449 -14.61 -20.71 20.73
N GLY A 450 -14.30 -19.58 21.36
CA GLY A 450 -13.01 -18.93 21.12
C GLY A 450 -12.72 -17.74 22.03
N VAL A 451 -11.46 -17.63 22.46
CA VAL A 451 -10.99 -16.55 23.33
C VAL A 451 -10.00 -15.67 22.55
N ILE A 452 -10.37 -14.40 22.38
CA ILE A 452 -9.55 -13.37 21.77
C ILE A 452 -9.21 -12.35 22.86
N ARG A 453 -7.93 -12.10 23.13
CA ARG A 453 -7.52 -11.26 24.26
C ARG A 453 -6.35 -10.34 23.91
N ASN A 454 -6.47 -9.06 24.28
CA ASN A 454 -5.40 -8.07 24.12
C ASN A 454 -4.92 -7.97 22.65
N CYS A 455 -5.87 -7.85 21.73
CA CYS A 455 -5.63 -7.77 20.29
C CYS A 455 -6.21 -6.48 19.71
N LEU A 456 -5.59 -5.99 18.62
CA LEU A 456 -6.09 -4.85 17.85
C LEU A 456 -6.65 -5.33 16.50
N PHE A 457 -7.75 -4.74 16.07
CA PHE A 457 -8.40 -5.00 14.79
C PHE A 457 -8.53 -3.66 14.05
N LEU A 458 -7.62 -3.43 13.10
CA LEU A 458 -7.46 -2.17 12.39
C LEU A 458 -7.93 -2.36 10.93
N GLY A 459 -9.10 -1.81 10.61
CA GLY A 459 -9.72 -1.86 9.29
C GLY A 459 -10.64 -0.66 9.07
N GLN A 460 -11.45 -0.71 8.03
CA GLN A 460 -12.41 0.34 7.70
C GLN A 460 -13.85 -0.19 7.61
N GLN A 461 -14.31 -0.59 6.43
CA GLN A 461 -15.62 -1.21 6.27
C GLN A 461 -15.51 -2.72 6.55
N ASP A 462 -16.52 -3.28 7.23
CA ASP A 462 -16.63 -4.70 7.55
C ASP A 462 -15.40 -5.25 8.35
N THR A 463 -14.70 -4.42 9.17
CA THR A 463 -13.44 -4.76 9.88
C THR A 463 -13.44 -6.16 10.52
N MET A 464 -14.55 -6.59 11.11
CA MET A 464 -14.73 -7.94 11.65
C MET A 464 -15.97 -8.60 11.04
N TYR A 465 -15.78 -9.78 10.43
CA TYR A 465 -16.87 -10.60 9.91
C TYR A 465 -17.10 -11.86 10.75
N LEU A 466 -17.80 -11.68 11.86
CA LEU A 466 -18.11 -12.75 12.82
C LEU A 466 -19.40 -13.46 12.40
N ARG A 467 -19.33 -14.28 11.33
CA ARG A 467 -20.48 -14.93 10.68
C ARG A 467 -21.27 -15.86 11.60
N SER A 468 -20.58 -16.76 12.31
CA SER A 468 -21.19 -17.72 13.24
C SER A 468 -20.19 -18.21 14.30
N GLY A 469 -20.70 -18.62 15.46
CA GLY A 469 -19.90 -19.13 16.57
C GLY A 469 -20.17 -18.48 17.92
N ARG A 470 -19.36 -18.80 18.95
CA ARG A 470 -19.53 -18.28 20.32
C ARG A 470 -18.20 -17.74 20.88
N LEU A 471 -17.97 -16.42 20.82
CA LEU A 471 -16.64 -15.83 21.02
C LEU A 471 -16.58 -14.89 22.24
N TYR A 472 -15.45 -14.90 22.94
CA TYR A 472 -15.13 -13.97 24.04
C TYR A 472 -13.96 -13.07 23.63
N PHE A 473 -14.21 -11.78 23.52
CA PHE A 473 -13.21 -10.74 23.27
C PHE A 473 -12.93 -10.00 24.57
N GLU A 474 -11.66 -9.85 24.94
CA GLU A 474 -11.28 -9.21 26.20
C GLU A 474 -10.11 -8.25 26.04
N ASN A 475 -10.26 -7.03 26.56
CA ASN A 475 -9.24 -5.98 26.45
C ASN A 475 -8.79 -5.78 24.98
N CYS A 476 -9.71 -5.81 24.02
CA CYS A 476 -9.39 -5.64 22.59
C CYS A 476 -9.73 -4.23 22.11
N TYR A 477 -9.03 -3.75 21.09
CA TYR A 477 -9.34 -2.50 20.39
C TYR A 477 -9.83 -2.82 18.98
N ILE A 478 -10.96 -2.25 18.57
CA ILE A 478 -11.57 -2.47 17.26
C ILE A 478 -11.92 -1.12 16.66
N GLU A 479 -11.44 -0.84 15.44
CA GLU A 479 -11.81 0.37 14.71
C GLU A 479 -12.33 0.13 13.29
N GLY A 480 -13.19 1.04 12.84
CA GLY A 480 -13.77 1.02 11.50
C GLY A 480 -14.84 2.09 11.30
N GLU A 481 -15.53 2.04 10.16
CA GLU A 481 -16.47 3.06 9.70
C GLU A 481 -17.90 2.51 9.51
N VAL A 482 -18.07 1.58 8.58
CA VAL A 482 -19.35 1.05 8.14
C VAL A 482 -19.39 -0.43 8.47
N ASP A 483 -20.43 -0.84 9.20
CA ASP A 483 -20.71 -2.24 9.56
C ASP A 483 -19.51 -2.98 10.18
N PHE A 484 -18.62 -2.26 10.89
CA PHE A 484 -17.28 -2.78 11.16
C PHE A 484 -17.23 -3.94 12.16
N ILE A 485 -18.35 -4.24 12.83
CA ILE A 485 -18.63 -5.51 13.51
C ILE A 485 -19.90 -6.13 12.88
N CYS A 486 -19.75 -7.13 12.01
CA CYS A 486 -20.86 -7.70 11.24
C CYS A 486 -20.92 -9.23 11.28
N GLY A 487 -22.12 -9.78 11.03
CA GLY A 487 -22.39 -11.22 11.03
C GLY A 487 -23.31 -11.66 12.18
N GLY A 488 -23.38 -12.96 12.46
CA GLY A 488 -24.29 -13.55 13.46
C GLY A 488 -23.63 -14.53 14.43
N ALA A 489 -22.35 -14.37 14.76
CA ALA A 489 -21.81 -15.04 15.95
C ALA A 489 -22.45 -14.48 17.24
N THR A 490 -22.55 -15.31 18.27
CA THR A 490 -22.75 -14.83 19.64
C THR A 490 -21.40 -14.39 20.20
N VAL A 491 -21.28 -13.15 20.63
CA VAL A 491 -19.98 -12.56 21.02
C VAL A 491 -20.14 -11.73 22.28
N LEU A 492 -19.29 -11.98 23.28
CA LEU A 492 -19.13 -11.11 24.43
C LEU A 492 -17.83 -10.30 24.27
N PHE A 493 -17.97 -9.00 24.07
CA PHE A 493 -16.89 -8.02 24.16
C PHE A 493 -16.81 -7.51 25.60
N GLN A 494 -15.74 -7.83 26.31
CA GLN A 494 -15.48 -7.43 27.69
C GLN A 494 -14.35 -6.41 27.73
N ARG A 495 -14.60 -5.21 28.29
CA ARG A 495 -13.60 -4.13 28.39
C ARG A 495 -12.86 -3.88 27.07
N CYS A 496 -13.60 -3.86 25.97
CA CYS A 496 -13.06 -3.55 24.65
C CYS A 496 -13.24 -2.05 24.36
N HIS A 497 -12.32 -1.49 23.58
CA HIS A 497 -12.44 -0.14 23.05
C HIS A 497 -12.92 -0.23 21.60
N ILE A 498 -14.11 0.29 21.35
CA ILE A 498 -14.81 0.28 20.07
C ILE A 498 -14.76 1.70 19.51
N HIS A 499 -14.05 1.91 18.40
CA HIS A 499 -13.77 3.26 17.90
C HIS A 499 -14.24 3.46 16.45
N SER A 500 -15.03 4.51 16.23
CA SER A 500 -15.51 4.89 14.90
C SER A 500 -14.59 5.91 14.24
N ILE A 501 -13.89 5.51 13.18
CA ILE A 501 -12.94 6.38 12.46
C ILE A 501 -13.65 7.34 11.50
N TYR A 502 -12.98 8.41 11.11
CA TYR A 502 -13.54 9.43 10.24
C TYR A 502 -13.90 8.91 8.84
N TYR A 503 -15.19 8.94 8.53
CA TYR A 503 -15.74 8.79 7.19
C TYR A 503 -16.84 9.84 6.98
N PRO A 504 -16.76 10.73 5.96
CA PRO A 504 -17.74 11.79 5.76
C PRO A 504 -19.18 11.29 5.53
N GLN A 505 -19.38 10.03 5.14
CA GLN A 505 -20.71 9.45 4.97
C GLN A 505 -21.31 8.85 6.25
N GLY A 506 -20.65 9.00 7.40
CA GLY A 506 -21.11 8.45 8.67
C GLY A 506 -20.86 6.95 8.76
N GLY A 507 -21.50 6.26 9.69
CA GLY A 507 -21.12 4.89 10.00
C GLY A 507 -22.08 4.10 10.88
N TYR A 508 -21.80 2.80 10.99
CA TYR A 508 -22.56 1.85 11.80
C TYR A 508 -21.55 0.96 12.53
N ILE A 509 -21.61 0.93 13.86
CA ILE A 509 -20.71 0.07 14.64
C ILE A 509 -21.06 -1.41 14.43
N THR A 510 -22.34 -1.78 14.55
CA THR A 510 -22.79 -3.16 14.29
C THR A 510 -23.73 -3.33 13.11
N ALA A 511 -23.47 -4.35 12.28
CA ALA A 511 -24.41 -4.95 11.34
C ALA A 511 -24.72 -6.39 11.77
N ALA A 512 -25.48 -6.52 12.86
CA ALA A 512 -25.83 -7.81 13.42
C ALA A 512 -26.83 -8.57 12.53
N ALA A 513 -26.56 -9.84 12.31
CA ALA A 513 -27.49 -10.83 11.76
C ALA A 513 -28.14 -11.61 12.92
N PRO A 514 -29.21 -12.38 12.66
CA PRO A 514 -29.72 -13.36 13.63
C PRO A 514 -28.61 -14.31 14.07
N ALA A 515 -28.51 -14.60 15.37
CA ALA A 515 -27.38 -15.37 15.87
C ALA A 515 -27.42 -16.84 15.42
N ASP A 516 -26.23 -17.39 15.18
CA ASP A 516 -25.94 -18.74 14.75
C ASP A 516 -24.86 -19.32 15.69
N SER A 517 -25.32 -19.88 16.82
CA SER A 517 -24.48 -20.59 17.78
C SER A 517 -24.29 -22.07 17.44
N GLY A 518 -24.50 -22.47 16.18
CA GLY A 518 -24.42 -23.88 15.76
C GLY A 518 -25.56 -24.76 16.31
N GLY A 519 -26.71 -24.16 16.64
CA GLY A 519 -27.87 -24.85 17.20
C GLY A 519 -27.76 -25.17 18.70
N LEU A 520 -26.75 -24.64 19.41
CA LEU A 520 -26.54 -24.89 20.84
C LEU A 520 -27.47 -24.08 21.76
N GLY A 521 -28.32 -23.21 21.21
CA GLY A 521 -29.31 -22.42 21.96
C GLY A 521 -28.75 -21.17 22.65
N PHE A 522 -27.49 -20.81 22.40
CA PHE A 522 -26.85 -19.60 22.93
C PHE A 522 -26.86 -18.47 21.89
N ASP A 523 -28.00 -18.27 21.24
CA ASP A 523 -28.19 -17.30 20.15
C ASP A 523 -28.40 -15.88 20.70
N ASN A 524 -27.45 -15.39 21.49
CA ASN A 524 -27.51 -14.12 22.22
C ASN A 524 -26.93 -12.93 21.44
N GLY A 525 -26.32 -13.16 20.27
CA GLY A 525 -25.79 -12.11 19.40
C GLY A 525 -24.64 -11.35 20.06
N TYR A 526 -24.53 -10.05 19.77
CA TYR A 526 -23.41 -9.24 20.29
C TYR A 526 -23.74 -8.63 21.64
N VAL A 527 -22.86 -8.85 22.62
CA VAL A 527 -22.97 -8.29 23.98
C VAL A 527 -21.69 -7.52 24.28
N PHE A 528 -21.81 -6.22 24.49
CA PHE A 528 -20.71 -5.33 24.88
C PHE A 528 -20.84 -5.01 26.36
N ASN A 529 -19.88 -5.42 27.18
CA ASN A 529 -19.86 -5.23 28.62
C ASN A 529 -18.63 -4.44 29.06
N GLN A 530 -18.82 -3.38 29.85
CA GLN A 530 -17.74 -2.50 30.31
C GLN A 530 -16.87 -1.94 29.17
N CYS A 531 -17.43 -1.80 27.97
CA CYS A 531 -16.72 -1.31 26.80
C CYS A 531 -16.69 0.22 26.77
N LEU A 532 -15.74 0.76 26.02
CA LEU A 532 -15.64 2.18 25.70
C LEU A 532 -16.00 2.36 24.23
N PHE A 533 -17.00 3.19 23.93
CA PHE A 533 -17.37 3.57 22.57
C PHE A 533 -16.95 5.01 22.31
N THR A 534 -16.06 5.21 21.35
CA THR A 534 -15.59 6.53 20.93
C THR A 534 -15.70 6.72 19.42
N ALA A 535 -15.56 7.97 18.99
CA ALA A 535 -15.59 8.38 17.60
C ALA A 535 -14.52 9.45 17.37
N ASP A 536 -13.95 9.49 16.16
CA ASP A 536 -13.04 10.55 15.74
C ASP A 536 -13.67 11.94 15.93
N PRO A 537 -12.99 12.93 16.56
CA PRO A 537 -13.53 14.28 16.72
C PRO A 537 -13.94 14.95 15.40
N ALA A 538 -13.30 14.56 14.28
CA ALA A 538 -13.63 15.05 12.94
C ALA A 538 -15.05 14.63 12.47
N LEU A 539 -15.63 13.55 13.02
CA LEU A 539 -16.98 13.08 12.69
C LEU A 539 -18.08 14.06 13.10
N GLN A 540 -17.79 15.06 13.95
CA GLN A 540 -18.72 16.17 14.23
C GLN A 540 -19.13 16.96 12.98
N SER A 541 -18.33 16.88 11.90
CA SER A 541 -18.62 17.50 10.60
C SER A 541 -19.10 16.51 9.52
N ALA A 542 -19.25 15.23 9.87
CA ALA A 542 -19.69 14.16 8.98
C ALA A 542 -21.19 13.86 9.14
N LYS A 543 -21.71 12.91 8.34
CA LYS A 543 -23.01 12.29 8.63
C LYS A 543 -22.96 11.46 9.93
N PRO A 544 -24.12 11.18 10.55
CA PRO A 544 -24.19 10.47 11.83
C PRO A 544 -23.51 9.09 11.86
N VAL A 545 -22.93 8.76 13.01
CA VAL A 545 -22.55 7.39 13.39
C VAL A 545 -23.58 6.83 14.36
N PHE A 546 -23.96 5.56 14.16
CA PHE A 546 -24.93 4.81 14.96
C PHE A 546 -24.27 3.60 15.62
N LEU A 547 -24.83 3.16 16.76
CA LEU A 547 -24.48 1.92 17.47
C LEU A 547 -24.69 0.69 16.56
N GLY A 548 -25.63 0.78 15.63
CA GLY A 548 -25.81 -0.21 14.59
C GLY A 548 -27.04 0.07 13.74
N ARG A 549 -27.35 -0.90 12.87
CA ARG A 549 -28.55 -0.88 12.05
C ARG A 549 -29.32 -2.20 12.10
N GLY A 550 -30.54 -2.20 11.57
CA GLY A 550 -31.43 -3.37 11.52
C GLY A 550 -30.80 -4.61 10.87
N ALA A 551 -31.46 -5.77 11.01
CA ALA A 551 -30.83 -7.07 10.78
C ALA A 551 -30.22 -7.25 9.38
N TRP A 552 -28.95 -7.67 9.34
CA TRP A 552 -28.32 -8.11 8.10
C TRP A 552 -28.76 -9.53 7.74
N THR A 553 -29.78 -9.65 6.89
CA THR A 553 -30.46 -10.91 6.57
C THR A 553 -29.63 -11.96 5.80
N GLY A 554 -28.43 -11.61 5.31
CA GLY A 554 -27.46 -12.54 4.70
C GLY A 554 -26.22 -12.82 5.55
N GLY A 555 -26.09 -12.21 6.73
CA GLY A 555 -24.86 -12.22 7.52
C GLY A 555 -24.56 -13.51 8.28
N SER A 556 -25.51 -14.44 8.38
CA SER A 556 -25.40 -15.72 9.10
C SER A 556 -26.43 -16.73 8.58
N ASN A 557 -26.44 -17.95 9.14
CA ASN A 557 -27.53 -18.91 8.92
C ASN A 557 -28.60 -18.90 10.03
N GLY A 558 -28.46 -17.99 11.00
CA GLY A 558 -29.29 -17.89 12.20
C GLY A 558 -30.77 -17.63 11.93
N LYS A 559 -31.57 -17.65 13.00
CA LYS A 559 -33.04 -17.49 12.94
C LYS A 559 -33.54 -16.57 14.06
N GLY A 560 -34.68 -15.92 13.82
CA GLY A 560 -35.23 -14.92 14.75
C GLY A 560 -34.65 -13.51 14.51
N PRO A 561 -34.82 -12.58 15.48
CA PRO A 561 -34.29 -11.23 15.38
C PRO A 561 -32.77 -11.19 15.57
N ALA A 562 -32.11 -10.20 14.98
CA ALA A 562 -30.74 -9.85 15.35
C ALA A 562 -30.73 -9.33 16.80
N LYS A 563 -29.63 -9.58 17.53
CA LYS A 563 -29.48 -9.16 18.93
C LYS A 563 -28.19 -8.37 19.14
N VAL A 564 -28.31 -7.22 19.80
CA VAL A 564 -27.18 -6.42 20.28
C VAL A 564 -27.53 -5.85 21.65
N VAL A 565 -26.67 -6.09 22.64
CA VAL A 565 -26.80 -5.57 24.00
C VAL A 565 -25.56 -4.78 24.34
N ILE A 566 -25.70 -3.51 24.70
CA ILE A 566 -24.60 -2.67 25.20
C ILE A 566 -24.87 -2.36 26.66
N MET A 567 -24.01 -2.84 27.57
CA MET A 567 -24.24 -2.76 29.00
C MET A 567 -23.01 -2.34 29.80
N ASN A 568 -23.24 -1.65 30.92
CA ASN A 568 -22.22 -1.14 31.85
C ASN A 568 -21.09 -0.37 31.14
N SER A 569 -21.37 0.21 29.97
CA SER A 569 -20.37 0.72 29.02
C SER A 569 -20.41 2.24 28.93
N ARG A 570 -19.28 2.86 28.58
CA ARG A 570 -19.19 4.30 28.35
C ARG A 570 -19.36 4.61 26.86
N ILE A 571 -20.34 5.43 26.51
CA ILE A 571 -20.65 5.83 25.14
C ILE A 571 -20.44 7.35 25.04
N SER A 572 -19.43 7.79 24.28
CA SER A 572 -19.23 9.22 23.99
C SER A 572 -20.29 9.73 23.01
N ALA A 573 -20.31 11.05 22.73
CA ALA A 573 -21.14 11.62 21.67
C ALA A 573 -20.66 11.13 20.27
N LEU A 574 -21.20 10.00 19.81
CA LEU A 574 -20.91 9.44 18.48
C LEU A 574 -21.50 10.31 17.37
N SER A 575 -22.71 10.84 17.57
CA SER A 575 -23.36 11.85 16.73
C SER A 575 -24.60 12.43 17.42
N SER A 576 -25.10 13.57 16.95
CA SER A 576 -26.32 14.22 17.45
C SER A 576 -27.62 13.44 17.17
N GLN A 577 -27.55 12.35 16.38
CA GLN A 577 -28.67 11.45 16.05
C GLN A 577 -28.37 9.99 16.43
N GLY A 578 -27.40 9.77 17.34
CA GLY A 578 -26.88 8.46 17.69
C GLY A 578 -27.91 7.51 18.33
N GLY A 579 -27.79 6.22 17.99
CA GLY A 579 -28.72 5.18 18.42
C GLY A 579 -28.66 3.98 17.48
N TRP A 580 -29.82 3.45 17.11
CA TRP A 580 -29.98 2.43 16.08
C TRP A 580 -30.72 3.02 14.89
N THR A 581 -30.45 2.55 13.67
CA THR A 581 -31.21 2.90 12.47
C THR A 581 -31.77 1.68 11.76
N ASP A 582 -32.70 1.87 10.84
CA ASP A 582 -33.23 0.79 10.00
C ASP A 582 -32.20 0.39 8.93
N TRP A 583 -32.19 -0.89 8.55
CA TRP A 583 -31.42 -1.35 7.39
C TRP A 583 -32.20 -1.08 6.09
N ASP A 584 -33.49 -1.39 6.12
CA ASP A 584 -34.48 -1.09 5.08
C ASP A 584 -35.89 -1.06 5.71
N ASN A 585 -36.93 -0.80 4.91
CA ASN A 585 -38.33 -0.69 5.34
C ASN A 585 -38.90 -1.97 6.00
N VAL A 586 -38.25 -3.13 5.85
CA VAL A 586 -38.65 -4.42 6.41
C VAL A 586 -37.73 -4.78 7.59
N ASN A 587 -36.42 -4.60 7.44
CA ASN A 587 -35.39 -4.90 8.42
C ASN A 587 -35.13 -3.68 9.33
N THR A 588 -36.15 -3.31 10.12
CA THR A 588 -36.13 -2.15 11.01
C THR A 588 -35.50 -2.47 12.37
N ALA A 589 -34.96 -1.46 13.06
CA ALA A 589 -34.38 -1.57 14.40
C ALA A 589 -35.43 -2.01 15.45
N ASP A 590 -36.65 -1.50 15.36
CA ASP A 590 -37.79 -1.83 16.24
C ASP A 590 -38.16 -3.32 16.27
N LYS A 591 -37.80 -4.07 15.22
CA LYS A 591 -38.03 -5.53 15.12
C LYS A 591 -36.88 -6.35 15.70
N GLN A 592 -35.78 -5.73 16.11
CA GLN A 592 -34.59 -6.41 16.63
C GLN A 592 -34.54 -6.39 18.16
N PHE A 593 -33.72 -7.26 18.73
CA PHE A 593 -33.39 -7.22 20.15
C PHE A 593 -32.18 -6.31 20.38
N PHE A 594 -32.36 -5.01 20.17
CA PHE A 594 -31.35 -4.00 20.49
C PHE A 594 -31.64 -3.41 21.88
N ARG A 595 -30.68 -3.52 22.80
CA ARG A 595 -30.84 -3.13 24.21
C ARG A 595 -29.64 -2.39 24.76
N GLU A 596 -29.92 -1.45 25.65
CA GLU A 596 -28.91 -0.74 26.44
C GLU A 596 -29.13 -0.97 27.94
N TYR A 597 -28.08 -0.93 28.77
CA TYR A 597 -28.26 -1.18 30.20
C TYR A 597 -27.15 -0.56 31.05
N ARG A 598 -27.52 0.40 31.92
CA ARG A 598 -26.58 1.07 32.83
C ARG A 598 -25.32 1.62 32.12
N ASN A 599 -25.51 2.14 30.91
CA ASN A 599 -24.47 2.84 30.15
C ASN A 599 -24.33 4.29 30.67
N GLU A 600 -23.15 4.86 30.47
CA GLU A 600 -22.82 6.24 30.87
C GLU A 600 -22.16 7.01 29.72
N GLY A 601 -22.04 8.33 29.86
CA GLY A 601 -21.49 9.22 28.83
C GLY A 601 -22.56 9.84 27.92
N GLU A 602 -22.14 10.79 27.09
CA GLU A 602 -23.02 11.67 26.31
C GLU A 602 -23.87 10.94 25.26
N GLY A 603 -23.45 9.76 24.79
CA GLY A 603 -24.21 8.93 23.84
C GLY A 603 -25.14 7.89 24.48
N ALA A 604 -25.10 7.74 25.80
CA ALA A 604 -25.90 6.75 26.52
C ALA A 604 -27.40 7.08 26.51
N LEU A 605 -28.24 6.04 26.44
CA LEU A 605 -29.69 6.18 26.52
C LEU A 605 -30.11 6.67 27.91
N LEU A 606 -30.79 7.83 27.97
CA LEU A 606 -31.34 8.38 29.21
C LEU A 606 -32.82 7.99 29.44
N THR A 607 -33.58 7.80 28.36
CA THR A 607 -35.01 7.47 28.38
C THR A 607 -35.34 6.61 27.16
N GLU A 608 -36.19 5.59 27.31
CA GLU A 608 -36.57 4.70 26.20
C GLU A 608 -37.32 5.41 25.06
N SER A 609 -37.21 4.82 23.88
CA SER A 609 -38.02 5.09 22.69
C SER A 609 -38.37 3.76 21.99
N PRO A 610 -39.27 3.74 20.98
CA PRO A 610 -39.53 2.53 20.21
C PRO A 610 -38.26 1.88 19.63
N THR A 611 -37.30 2.72 19.20
CA THR A 611 -36.03 2.37 18.55
C THR A 611 -34.85 2.13 19.51
N ARG A 612 -34.86 2.67 20.74
CA ARG A 612 -33.81 2.46 21.76
C ARG A 612 -34.47 2.06 23.09
N ARG A 613 -34.24 0.83 23.54
CA ARG A 613 -34.88 0.26 24.74
C ARG A 613 -33.84 -0.21 25.76
N PHE A 614 -34.19 -0.17 27.03
CA PHE A 614 -33.39 -0.74 28.09
C PHE A 614 -33.56 -2.26 28.17
N LEU A 615 -32.50 -2.95 28.59
CA LEU A 615 -32.58 -4.31 29.08
C LEU A 615 -33.33 -4.31 30.42
N THR A 616 -34.24 -5.25 30.63
CA THR A 616 -34.88 -5.45 31.94
C THR A 616 -33.92 -6.12 32.93
N GLU A 617 -34.12 -5.89 34.24
CA GLU A 617 -33.35 -6.55 35.29
C GLU A 617 -33.43 -8.09 35.22
N GLU A 618 -34.55 -8.65 34.76
CA GLU A 618 -34.72 -10.11 34.63
C GLU A 618 -33.99 -10.67 33.41
N GLU A 619 -34.04 -10.01 32.25
CA GLU A 619 -33.20 -10.38 31.09
C GLU A 619 -31.71 -10.31 31.47
N TYR A 620 -31.30 -9.24 32.18
CA TYR A 620 -29.94 -9.12 32.71
C TYR A 620 -29.59 -10.30 33.62
N ARG A 621 -30.38 -10.54 34.67
CA ARG A 621 -30.11 -11.57 35.69
C ARG A 621 -30.07 -12.99 35.12
N THR A 622 -30.91 -13.29 34.11
CA THR A 622 -31.05 -14.65 33.56
C THR A 622 -30.12 -14.95 32.40
N THR A 623 -29.78 -13.95 31.57
CA THR A 623 -29.03 -14.17 30.32
C THR A 623 -27.71 -13.40 30.26
N TYR A 624 -27.65 -12.16 30.76
CA TYR A 624 -26.50 -11.27 30.51
C TYR A 624 -25.59 -11.02 31.73
N GLN A 625 -25.92 -11.52 32.92
CA GLN A 625 -25.18 -11.24 34.15
C GLN A 625 -23.73 -11.76 34.14
N ARG A 626 -23.47 -12.88 33.45
CA ARG A 626 -22.16 -13.57 33.47
C ARG A 626 -21.83 -14.21 32.11
N PRO A 627 -20.54 -14.37 31.74
CA PRO A 627 -20.13 -14.89 30.44
C PRO A 627 -20.74 -16.24 30.07
N GLU A 628 -20.95 -17.12 31.05
CA GLU A 628 -21.41 -18.49 30.84
C GLU A 628 -22.89 -18.55 30.41
N LEU A 629 -23.69 -17.57 30.83
CA LEU A 629 -25.09 -17.43 30.43
C LEU A 629 -25.21 -16.88 29.00
N ILE A 630 -24.30 -15.97 28.64
CA ILE A 630 -24.23 -15.37 27.30
C ILE A 630 -23.72 -16.38 26.27
N LEU A 631 -22.61 -17.05 26.58
CA LEU A 631 -21.83 -17.87 25.64
C LEU A 631 -22.08 -19.37 25.76
N GLY A 632 -22.62 -19.86 26.87
CA GLY A 632 -22.76 -21.30 27.12
C GLY A 632 -21.45 -22.04 27.38
N TYR A 633 -20.40 -21.33 27.78
CA TYR A 633 -19.13 -21.86 28.28
C TYR A 633 -18.42 -20.81 29.16
N THR A 634 -17.50 -21.23 30.02
CA THR A 634 -16.62 -20.31 30.76
C THR A 634 -15.40 -19.98 29.89
N PRO A 635 -15.16 -18.71 29.51
CA PRO A 635 -14.01 -18.35 28.69
C PRO A 635 -12.68 -18.65 29.37
N LYS A 636 -11.89 -19.53 28.76
CA LYS A 636 -10.58 -19.93 29.28
C LYS A 636 -9.60 -20.19 28.15
N LEU A 637 -8.44 -19.54 28.20
CA LEU A 637 -7.28 -19.89 27.38
C LEU A 637 -6.74 -21.27 27.79
N PRO A 638 -6.11 -22.04 26.89
CA PRO A 638 -5.85 -23.45 27.16
C PRO A 638 -4.73 -23.70 28.20
N TRP A 639 -4.16 -22.68 28.85
CA TRP A 639 -3.10 -22.77 29.87
C TRP A 639 -3.55 -22.32 31.27
#